data_AF-A0AA94ELY3-F1
#
_entry.id   AF-A0AA94ELY3-F1
#
_cell.length_a   1.000
_cell.length_b   1.000
_cell.length_c   1.000
_cell.angle_alpha   90.00
_cell.angle_beta   90.00
_cell.angle_gamma   90.00
#
_symmetry.space_group_name_H-M   'P 1'
#
loop_
_entity.id
_entity.type
_entity.pdbx_description
1 polymer ?
#
loop_
_entity_poly.entity_id
_entity_poly.type
_entity_poly.pdbx_seq_one_letter_code
_entity_poly.pdbx_strand_id
1 'polypeptide(L)'
;MNVMNVNISTQCTLPTWLNDIGAGEKLQYCELEREWLDSQADLDRQLEKYANLGAYARSLMSSALQQDFGYTLDPDLIITHGRYVFQTAGRVYIQEDRRSLVDLVLHGLHEPGMRGNLTFSGAGLPSDLNQQWLEEIFTSDVRAAFAANLRKAYERRGVLAAMNNFIRQQLLLSGFAAKCQGHLNEHNWQRVQRAIAGDPTLIIAPLLMQADARPLKDLVAIGNRGESQESWLLYAPGSPDGQDWYEKPSFRVLSLEVGAWTATARGRDYLAWQCHALDRERITAYLKQVSQRADAWVGVALAPTPYQGEEVLFSLVNNERAWRVSQEESQTPYGYRTADEELRQQFTRINVELKALQTIHVRQGGFASYEKFCRDLIKSRAEEVLRQRGHKVDINPELIEVQIDERQRMTLHELIVGEFAFYADQTGLPLYPRFVLLDGHPPFNGLDIRDIASWSRTLRPGEQYIDRLSSVDLNASHPEGLFKRGLTLAILQRRMRVAIMQAKFNGQLPQADFTALLGVVDLYAENDRGKINKNADAFGNVTHSVLHQLHLLLRPVEGVYVFRLVMEGRVAEYLFTPDAPDGRELRPFSEFVSAVKTRGLGDYLFERLYVKHQPQVGIYLRDLQELSSAKTPPTLNGRIHLTDFNSCYESLLSKVISDVDEKTRSLREIINGLFFDTAVAAAGAISIVFAPVGIALSAVLFTKAMVQGFEAYGLGDRAKALSHFKDALIELASLGKAGFAKSSVTQVQKDFIGLLGDAFLVEKLVAEASGQPRLHERALEVIQEILDDPQSTSSKTTLV
;
A
#
# COMPACT_ATOMS: atom_id res chain seq x y z
N MET A 1 -44.49 -9.88 40.92
CA MET A 1 -43.56 -9.69 42.06
C MET A 1 -42.15 -9.94 41.55
N ASN A 2 -41.24 -9.05 41.92
CA ASN A 2 -39.93 -8.71 41.36
C ASN A 2 -38.92 -9.84 40.97
N VAL A 3 -38.25 -9.57 39.83
CA VAL A 3 -36.77 -9.51 39.60
C VAL A 3 -35.92 -10.79 39.63
N MET A 4 -35.29 -11.08 38.46
CA MET A 4 -33.84 -11.32 38.18
C MET A 4 -33.72 -11.71 36.69
N ASN A 5 -33.39 -10.82 35.74
CA ASN A 5 -32.08 -10.32 35.29
C ASN A 5 -30.94 -11.36 35.23
N VAL A 6 -29.96 -11.34 34.33
CA VAL A 6 -29.66 -10.70 33.02
C VAL A 6 -28.33 -11.39 32.66
N ASN A 7 -28.14 -11.82 31.41
CA ASN A 7 -26.82 -11.99 30.79
C ASN A 7 -26.97 -12.00 29.26
N ILE A 8 -27.49 -10.88 28.75
CA ILE A 8 -27.20 -10.45 27.38
C ILE A 8 -25.88 -9.69 27.51
N SER A 9 -24.84 -10.14 26.82
CA SER A 9 -23.57 -9.42 26.67
C SER A 9 -23.82 -8.08 25.98
N THR A 10 -24.20 -7.08 26.76
CA THR A 10 -24.36 -5.69 26.35
C THR A 10 -23.03 -4.96 26.49
N GLN A 11 -22.32 -4.81 25.38
CA GLN A 11 -21.52 -3.62 25.08
C GLN A 11 -21.37 -3.49 23.56
N CYS A 12 -22.50 -3.24 22.89
CA CYS A 12 -22.51 -2.58 21.58
C CYS A 12 -22.58 -1.08 21.85
N THR A 13 -21.53 -0.34 21.50
CA THR A 13 -21.52 1.12 21.53
C THR A 13 -22.49 1.65 20.47
N LEU A 14 -23.65 2.12 20.92
CA LEU A 14 -24.61 2.86 20.09
C LEU A 14 -23.98 4.18 19.60
N PRO A 15 -24.19 4.59 18.34
CA PRO A 15 -23.80 5.92 17.87
C PRO A 15 -24.27 7.03 18.82
N THR A 16 -23.41 8.01 19.10
CA THR A 16 -23.69 9.04 20.12
C THR A 16 -24.95 9.86 19.83
N TRP A 17 -25.25 10.13 18.56
CA TRP A 17 -26.46 10.83 18.13
C TRP A 17 -27.75 10.08 18.47
N LEU A 18 -27.70 8.74 18.59
CA LEU A 18 -28.87 7.96 19.04
C LEU A 18 -29.28 8.33 20.45
N ASN A 19 -28.40 8.86 21.30
CA ASN A 19 -28.79 9.25 22.66
C ASN A 19 -29.77 10.43 22.65
N ASP A 20 -29.67 11.30 21.64
CA ASP A 20 -30.32 12.61 21.57
C ASP A 20 -31.71 12.57 20.91
N ILE A 21 -32.16 11.42 20.40
CA ILE A 21 -33.46 11.27 19.71
C ILE A 21 -34.55 10.65 20.61
N GLY A 22 -35.81 10.82 20.22
CA GLY A 22 -36.98 10.36 20.97
C GLY A 22 -37.11 8.83 21.05
N ALA A 23 -37.81 8.32 22.07
CA ALA A 23 -37.95 6.87 22.29
C ALA A 23 -38.60 6.12 21.11
N GLY A 24 -39.57 6.74 20.41
CA GLY A 24 -40.19 6.17 19.22
C GLY A 24 -39.23 6.06 18.04
N GLU A 25 -38.38 7.08 17.83
CA GLU A 25 -37.38 7.08 16.76
C GLU A 25 -36.27 6.06 17.05
N LYS A 26 -35.86 5.91 18.31
CA LYS A 26 -34.95 4.84 18.74
C LYS A 26 -35.49 3.45 18.39
N LEU A 27 -36.76 3.21 18.67
CA LEU A 27 -37.41 1.93 18.37
C LEU A 27 -37.42 1.66 16.86
N GLN A 28 -37.84 2.64 16.07
CA GLN A 28 -37.86 2.53 14.60
C GLN A 28 -36.45 2.31 14.01
N TYR A 29 -35.43 2.99 14.54
CA TYR A 29 -34.04 2.75 14.12
C TYR A 29 -33.62 1.32 14.40
N CYS A 30 -33.87 0.80 15.61
CA CYS A 30 -33.54 -0.57 15.98
C CYS A 30 -34.27 -1.63 15.13
N GLU A 31 -35.52 -1.36 14.72
CA GLU A 31 -36.27 -2.22 13.81
C GLU A 31 -35.61 -2.25 12.42
N LEU A 32 -35.30 -1.07 11.85
CA LEU A 32 -34.59 -0.97 10.57
C LEU A 32 -33.18 -1.59 10.61
N GLU A 33 -32.45 -1.44 11.73
CA GLU A 33 -31.13 -2.07 11.91
C GLU A 33 -31.27 -3.60 11.90
N ARG A 34 -32.29 -4.13 12.58
CA ARG A 34 -32.57 -5.57 12.58
C ARG A 34 -32.93 -6.08 11.20
N GLU A 35 -33.84 -5.41 10.49
CA GLU A 35 -34.22 -5.77 9.12
C GLU A 35 -33.03 -5.75 8.15
N TRP A 36 -32.15 -4.76 8.31
CA TRP A 36 -30.91 -4.69 7.54
C TRP A 36 -29.95 -5.85 7.87
N LEU A 37 -29.73 -6.15 9.14
CA LEU A 37 -28.90 -7.30 9.56
C LEU A 37 -29.46 -8.64 9.06
N ASP A 38 -30.78 -8.83 9.15
CA ASP A 38 -31.46 -10.03 8.64
C ASP A 38 -31.32 -10.15 7.12
N SER A 39 -31.44 -9.04 6.39
CA SER A 39 -31.25 -9.01 4.93
C SER A 39 -29.81 -9.33 4.52
N GLN A 40 -28.81 -8.90 5.31
CA GLN A 40 -27.41 -9.24 5.10
C GLN A 40 -27.17 -10.73 5.34
N ALA A 41 -27.69 -11.27 6.44
CA ALA A 41 -27.57 -12.69 6.76
C ALA A 41 -28.23 -13.58 5.69
N ASP A 42 -29.35 -13.14 5.10
CA ASP A 42 -29.96 -13.84 3.96
C ASP A 42 -29.08 -13.76 2.71
N LEU A 43 -28.53 -12.60 2.36
CA LEU A 43 -27.61 -12.47 1.23
C LEU A 43 -26.39 -13.40 1.37
N ASP A 44 -25.77 -13.42 2.55
CA ASP A 44 -24.64 -14.30 2.84
C ASP A 44 -25.04 -15.79 2.73
N ARG A 45 -26.24 -16.15 3.22
CA ARG A 45 -26.81 -17.50 3.08
C ARG A 45 -27.01 -17.88 1.62
N GLN A 46 -27.54 -16.98 0.79
CA GLN A 46 -27.74 -17.23 -0.65
C GLN A 46 -26.41 -17.34 -1.41
N LEU A 47 -25.39 -16.60 -0.98
CA LEU A 47 -24.05 -16.68 -1.55
C LEU A 47 -23.32 -17.97 -1.15
N GLU A 48 -23.62 -18.53 0.02
CA GLU A 48 -22.99 -19.73 0.58
C GLU A 48 -21.45 -19.58 0.61
N LYS A 49 -20.72 -20.56 0.08
CA LYS A 49 -19.26 -20.52 -0.06
C LYS A 49 -18.75 -19.40 -0.97
N TYR A 50 -19.62 -18.73 -1.74
CA TYR A 50 -19.22 -17.64 -2.63
C TYR A 50 -19.34 -16.25 -1.99
N ALA A 51 -19.65 -16.18 -0.69
CA ALA A 51 -19.76 -14.91 0.02
C ALA A 51 -18.43 -14.12 0.00
N ASN A 52 -17.30 -14.82 0.12
CA ASN A 52 -15.95 -14.29 -0.05
C ASN A 52 -14.94 -15.43 -0.31
N LEU A 53 -13.72 -15.07 -0.69
CA LEU A 53 -12.64 -15.99 -1.01
C LEU A 53 -12.26 -16.92 0.17
N GLY A 54 -12.25 -16.40 1.41
CA GLY A 54 -11.94 -17.20 2.60
C GLY A 54 -13.01 -18.25 2.90
N ALA A 55 -14.29 -17.89 2.76
CA ALA A 55 -15.41 -18.83 2.90
C ALA A 55 -15.35 -19.94 1.83
N TYR A 56 -14.95 -19.61 0.61
CA TYR A 56 -14.74 -20.58 -0.46
C TYR A 56 -13.61 -21.56 -0.12
N ALA A 57 -12.46 -21.05 0.30
CA ALA A 57 -11.30 -21.85 0.69
C ALA A 57 -11.61 -22.77 1.89
N ARG A 58 -12.27 -22.24 2.93
CA ARG A 58 -12.75 -23.02 4.08
C ARG A 58 -13.69 -24.14 3.63
N SER A 59 -14.69 -23.84 2.80
CA SER A 59 -15.64 -24.83 2.31
C SER A 59 -14.96 -25.95 1.52
N LEU A 60 -13.98 -25.62 0.67
CA LEU A 60 -13.20 -26.60 -0.07
C LEU A 60 -12.42 -27.52 0.87
N MET A 61 -11.66 -26.96 1.81
CA MET A 61 -10.83 -27.74 2.72
C MET A 61 -11.66 -28.56 3.72
N SER A 62 -12.73 -28.00 4.28
CA SER A 62 -13.66 -28.76 5.14
C SER A 62 -14.26 -29.97 4.39
N SER A 63 -14.61 -29.81 3.11
CA SER A 63 -15.16 -30.90 2.30
C SER A 63 -14.13 -31.99 2.06
N ALA A 64 -12.89 -31.63 1.71
CA ALA A 64 -11.81 -32.59 1.50
C ALA A 64 -11.44 -33.34 2.78
N LEU A 65 -11.30 -32.63 3.90
CA LEU A 65 -11.02 -33.22 5.21
C LEU A 65 -12.10 -34.22 5.63
N GLN A 66 -13.38 -33.86 5.44
CA GLN A 66 -14.48 -34.74 5.75
C GLN A 66 -14.52 -35.96 4.83
N GLN A 67 -14.25 -35.79 3.54
CA GLN A 67 -14.26 -36.87 2.56
C GLN A 67 -13.16 -37.91 2.83
N ASP A 68 -11.95 -37.46 3.16
CA ASP A 68 -10.79 -38.35 3.30
C ASP A 68 -10.64 -38.93 4.71
N PHE A 69 -11.05 -38.19 5.75
CA PHE A 69 -10.88 -38.61 7.15
C PHE A 69 -12.18 -38.99 7.87
N GLY A 70 -13.35 -38.72 7.28
CA GLY A 70 -14.65 -39.19 7.77
C GLY A 70 -15.27 -38.41 8.94
N TYR A 71 -14.66 -37.31 9.39
CA TYR A 71 -15.21 -36.44 10.44
C TYR A 71 -14.91 -34.96 10.17
N THR A 72 -15.66 -34.06 10.81
CA THR A 72 -15.56 -32.62 10.59
C THR A 72 -14.34 -32.05 11.31
N LEU A 73 -13.35 -31.61 10.54
CA LEU A 73 -12.23 -30.80 10.98
C LEU A 73 -12.43 -29.36 10.52
N ASP A 74 -12.17 -28.39 11.40
CA ASP A 74 -12.15 -26.98 11.04
C ASP A 74 -10.77 -26.60 10.49
N PRO A 75 -10.63 -26.30 9.18
CA PRO A 75 -9.34 -25.98 8.57
C PRO A 75 -8.73 -24.67 9.11
N ASP A 76 -9.50 -23.79 9.75
CA ASP A 76 -8.94 -22.60 10.41
C ASP A 76 -8.17 -22.96 11.69
N LEU A 77 -8.47 -24.11 12.31
CA LEU A 77 -7.82 -24.59 13.54
C LEU A 77 -6.61 -25.50 13.25
N ILE A 78 -6.41 -25.91 12.00
CA ILE A 78 -5.24 -26.68 11.57
C ILE A 78 -4.10 -25.71 11.27
N ILE A 79 -3.06 -25.75 12.10
CA ILE A 79 -1.88 -24.90 11.94
C ILE A 79 -0.84 -25.63 11.10
N THR A 80 -0.49 -25.01 9.98
CA THR A 80 0.58 -25.42 9.08
C THR A 80 1.85 -24.65 9.42
N HIS A 81 2.98 -25.35 9.43
CA HIS A 81 4.31 -24.76 9.56
C HIS A 81 5.12 -25.12 8.31
N GLY A 82 5.37 -24.11 7.49
CA GLY A 82 6.14 -24.20 6.26
C GLY A 82 7.57 -23.71 6.47
N ARG A 83 8.55 -24.45 5.97
CA ARG A 83 9.98 -24.08 5.99
C ARG A 83 10.55 -24.17 4.58
N TYR A 84 10.80 -23.02 3.97
CA TYR A 84 11.40 -22.88 2.65
C TYR A 84 12.84 -22.39 2.75
N VAL A 85 13.75 -23.00 1.99
CA VAL A 85 15.17 -22.66 1.99
C VAL A 85 15.60 -22.34 0.56
N PHE A 86 16.26 -21.20 0.38
CA PHE A 86 16.83 -20.81 -0.91
C PHE A 86 18.19 -20.15 -0.72
N GLN A 87 18.98 -20.13 -1.80
CA GLN A 87 20.31 -19.52 -1.80
C GLN A 87 20.35 -18.33 -2.75
N THR A 88 20.95 -17.24 -2.29
CA THR A 88 21.26 -16.10 -3.15
C THR A 88 22.45 -15.34 -2.56
N ALA A 89 23.24 -14.68 -3.41
CA ALA A 89 24.41 -13.90 -2.98
C ALA A 89 25.39 -14.67 -2.05
N GLY A 90 25.55 -15.98 -2.26
CA GLY A 90 26.44 -16.82 -1.44
C GLY A 90 25.96 -17.04 0.01
N ARG A 91 24.70 -16.72 0.32
CA ARG A 91 24.07 -16.91 1.63
C ARG A 91 22.86 -17.84 1.52
N VAL A 92 22.50 -18.45 2.65
CA VAL A 92 21.31 -19.29 2.76
C VAL A 92 20.22 -18.50 3.47
N TYR A 93 19.05 -18.44 2.85
CA TYR A 93 17.85 -17.80 3.39
C TYR A 93 16.87 -18.89 3.79
N ILE A 94 16.36 -18.80 5.00
CA ILE A 94 15.34 -19.71 5.54
C ILE A 94 14.10 -18.88 5.83
N GLN A 95 13.04 -19.16 5.11
CA GLN A 95 11.72 -18.57 5.33
C GLN A 95 10.84 -19.59 6.05
N GLU A 96 10.32 -19.21 7.20
CA GLU A 96 9.44 -20.02 8.05
C GLU A 96 8.10 -19.32 8.18
N ASP A 97 7.02 -20.01 7.82
CA ASP A 97 5.66 -19.48 7.88
C ASP A 97 4.79 -20.36 8.78
N ARG A 98 3.94 -19.74 9.60
CA ARG A 98 2.95 -20.41 10.44
C ARG A 98 1.57 -19.87 10.09
N ARG A 99 0.71 -20.71 9.51
CA ARG A 99 -0.57 -20.31 8.90
C ARG A 99 -1.67 -21.31 9.23
N SER A 100 -2.93 -20.87 9.24
CA SER A 100 -4.04 -21.84 9.16
C SER A 100 -3.99 -22.60 7.83
N LEU A 101 -4.64 -23.75 7.72
CA LEU A 101 -4.74 -24.48 6.46
C LEU A 101 -5.47 -23.65 5.40
N VAL A 102 -6.49 -22.88 5.80
CA VAL A 102 -7.19 -21.94 4.92
C VAL A 102 -6.24 -20.87 4.38
N ASP A 103 -5.43 -20.26 5.24
CA ASP A 103 -4.48 -19.23 4.81
C ASP A 103 -3.41 -19.80 3.88
N LEU A 104 -2.91 -21.02 4.14
CA LEU A 104 -1.93 -21.68 3.27
C LEU A 104 -2.48 -21.86 1.84
N VAL A 105 -3.70 -22.38 1.69
CA VAL A 105 -4.28 -22.61 0.36
C VAL A 105 -4.62 -21.31 -0.39
N LEU A 106 -4.82 -20.21 0.33
CA LEU A 106 -4.97 -18.87 -0.26
C LEU A 106 -3.63 -18.31 -0.75
N HIS A 107 -2.51 -18.64 -0.10
CA HIS A 107 -1.17 -18.29 -0.57
C HIS A 107 -0.73 -19.14 -1.76
N GLY A 108 -1.20 -20.39 -1.82
CA GLY A 108 -0.82 -21.35 -2.83
C GLY A 108 0.50 -22.04 -2.50
N LEU A 109 0.79 -23.10 -3.25
CA LEU A 109 2.03 -23.88 -3.11
C LEU A 109 3.11 -23.36 -4.06
N HIS A 110 4.37 -23.70 -3.79
CA HIS A 110 5.45 -23.54 -4.77
C HIS A 110 5.40 -24.64 -5.83
N GLU A 111 6.11 -24.43 -6.94
CA GLU A 111 6.15 -25.39 -8.03
C GLU A 111 6.82 -26.71 -7.61
N PRO A 112 6.45 -27.85 -8.22
CA PRO A 112 7.05 -29.15 -7.90
C PRO A 112 8.59 -29.09 -7.96
N GLY A 113 9.25 -29.68 -6.95
CA GLY A 113 10.71 -29.67 -6.84
C GLY A 113 11.31 -28.44 -6.15
N MET A 114 10.55 -27.35 -5.97
CA MET A 114 10.96 -26.12 -5.28
C MET A 114 10.12 -25.82 -4.03
N ARG A 115 9.42 -26.83 -3.49
CA ARG A 115 8.55 -26.70 -2.31
C ARG A 115 9.37 -26.65 -1.01
N GLY A 116 8.90 -25.84 -0.08
CA GLY A 116 9.33 -25.93 1.30
C GLY A 116 8.78 -27.18 1.97
N ASN A 117 9.37 -27.56 3.11
CA ASN A 117 8.84 -28.63 3.94
C ASN A 117 7.62 -28.11 4.71
N LEU A 118 6.55 -28.89 4.72
CA LEU A 118 5.30 -28.53 5.41
C LEU A 118 4.98 -29.55 6.51
N THR A 119 4.64 -29.03 7.68
CA THR A 119 4.16 -29.83 8.82
C THR A 119 2.84 -29.29 9.34
N PHE A 120 2.06 -30.15 9.98
CA PHE A 120 0.71 -29.83 10.45
C PHE A 120 0.61 -30.07 11.95
N SER A 121 -0.12 -29.19 12.64
CA SER A 121 -0.31 -29.25 14.08
C SER A 121 -1.71 -28.77 14.45
N GLY A 122 -2.32 -29.40 15.44
CA GLY A 122 -3.71 -29.19 15.83
C GLY A 122 -4.20 -30.31 16.73
N ALA A 123 -5.32 -30.09 17.41
CA ALA A 123 -5.90 -31.10 18.27
C ALA A 123 -6.59 -32.19 17.44
N GLY A 124 -6.27 -33.47 17.69
CA GLY A 124 -6.96 -34.61 17.10
C GLY A 124 -6.74 -34.79 15.59
N LEU A 125 -5.61 -34.34 15.05
CA LEU A 125 -5.31 -34.51 13.62
C LEU A 125 -5.03 -35.98 13.26
N PRO A 126 -5.52 -36.46 12.09
CA PRO A 126 -5.14 -37.76 11.55
C PRO A 126 -3.65 -37.83 11.22
N SER A 127 -3.01 -38.99 11.36
CA SER A 127 -1.61 -39.20 10.99
C SER A 127 -1.33 -39.01 9.49
N ASP A 128 -2.34 -39.26 8.66
CA ASP A 128 -2.23 -39.21 7.21
C ASP A 128 -2.44 -37.78 6.67
N LEU A 129 -2.83 -36.83 7.53
CA LEU A 129 -2.87 -35.40 7.20
C LEU A 129 -1.44 -34.84 7.17
N ASN A 130 -0.82 -34.90 5.99
CA ASN A 130 0.57 -34.52 5.76
C ASN A 130 0.75 -33.76 4.44
N GLN A 131 1.99 -33.42 4.09
CA GLN A 131 2.29 -32.64 2.88
C GLN A 131 1.88 -33.37 1.60
N GLN A 132 2.07 -34.69 1.54
CA GLN A 132 1.68 -35.48 0.37
C GLN A 132 0.16 -35.43 0.17
N TRP A 133 -0.62 -35.60 1.24
CA TRP A 133 -2.08 -35.46 1.18
C TRP A 133 -2.50 -34.08 0.63
N LEU A 134 -1.88 -33.00 1.14
CA LEU A 134 -2.18 -31.66 0.66
C LEU A 134 -1.86 -31.51 -0.83
N GLU A 135 -0.73 -32.03 -1.29
CA GLU A 135 -0.32 -31.96 -2.70
C GLU A 135 -1.23 -32.79 -3.63
N GLU A 136 -1.81 -33.88 -3.15
CA GLU A 136 -2.75 -34.72 -3.90
C GLU A 136 -4.13 -34.07 -4.05
N ILE A 137 -4.62 -33.42 -2.99
CA ILE A 137 -5.95 -32.78 -2.98
C ILE A 137 -5.92 -31.35 -3.55
N PHE A 138 -4.80 -30.64 -3.38
CA PHE A 138 -4.64 -29.27 -3.88
C PHE A 138 -4.29 -29.26 -5.38
N THR A 139 -5.26 -29.63 -6.20
CA THR A 139 -5.08 -29.77 -7.66
C THR A 139 -5.27 -28.47 -8.44
N SER A 140 -5.74 -27.40 -7.80
CA SER A 140 -6.01 -26.12 -8.46
C SER A 140 -5.90 -24.93 -7.51
N ASP A 141 -5.38 -23.82 -8.02
CA ASP A 141 -5.37 -22.54 -7.31
C ASP A 141 -6.77 -22.08 -6.89
N VAL A 142 -6.95 -21.89 -5.57
CA VAL A 142 -8.23 -21.54 -4.95
C VAL A 142 -8.72 -20.15 -5.36
N ARG A 143 -7.82 -19.20 -5.57
CA ARG A 143 -8.15 -17.82 -5.98
C ARG A 143 -8.69 -17.81 -7.41
N ALA A 144 -8.04 -18.52 -8.31
CA ALA A 144 -8.47 -18.70 -9.69
C ALA A 144 -9.83 -19.41 -9.75
N ALA A 145 -10.01 -20.50 -8.98
CA ALA A 145 -11.26 -21.27 -8.93
C ALA A 145 -12.44 -20.45 -8.37
N PHE A 146 -12.21 -19.67 -7.30
CA PHE A 146 -13.21 -18.76 -6.74
C PHE A 146 -13.66 -17.73 -7.78
N ALA A 147 -12.71 -17.01 -8.37
CA ALA A 147 -12.99 -15.93 -9.31
C ALA A 147 -13.63 -16.43 -10.62
N ALA A 148 -13.36 -17.67 -11.05
CA ALA A 148 -14.03 -18.30 -12.19
C ALA A 148 -15.52 -18.59 -11.94
N ASN A 149 -15.90 -18.81 -10.68
CA ASN A 149 -17.28 -19.18 -10.30
C ASN A 149 -18.08 -18.01 -9.69
N LEU A 150 -17.41 -16.96 -9.22
CA LEU A 150 -18.04 -15.82 -8.56
C LEU A 150 -19.14 -15.17 -9.42
N ARG A 151 -18.86 -14.94 -10.70
CA ARG A 151 -19.84 -14.31 -11.62
C ARG A 151 -21.14 -15.12 -11.70
N LYS A 152 -21.03 -16.45 -11.85
CA LYS A 152 -22.19 -17.37 -11.88
C LYS A 152 -22.95 -17.35 -10.56
N ALA A 153 -22.24 -17.26 -9.43
CA ALA A 153 -22.87 -17.18 -8.12
C ALA A 153 -23.78 -15.95 -7.99
N TYR A 154 -23.36 -14.81 -8.53
CA TYR A 154 -24.11 -13.55 -8.54
C TYR A 154 -25.20 -13.46 -9.62
N GLU A 155 -25.28 -14.42 -10.55
CA GLU A 155 -26.35 -14.53 -11.54
C GLU A 155 -27.56 -15.34 -11.02
N ARG A 156 -27.41 -16.02 -9.87
CA ARG A 156 -28.49 -16.80 -9.26
C ARG A 156 -29.65 -15.90 -8.84
N ARG A 157 -30.88 -16.30 -9.19
CA ARG A 157 -32.11 -15.54 -8.87
C ARG A 157 -32.25 -15.23 -7.38
N GLY A 158 -31.94 -16.21 -6.51
CA GLY A 158 -31.98 -16.02 -5.05
C GLY A 158 -31.01 -14.94 -4.56
N VAL A 159 -29.80 -14.91 -5.09
CA VAL A 159 -28.79 -13.89 -4.77
C VAL A 159 -29.25 -12.50 -5.23
N LEU A 160 -29.78 -12.37 -6.44
CA LEU A 160 -30.29 -11.09 -6.95
C LEU A 160 -31.46 -10.56 -6.11
N ALA A 161 -32.38 -11.44 -5.69
CA ALA A 161 -33.48 -11.07 -4.80
C ALA A 161 -32.99 -10.63 -3.42
N ALA A 162 -32.04 -11.35 -2.82
CA ALA A 162 -31.44 -10.99 -1.54
C ALA A 162 -30.65 -9.67 -1.63
N MET A 163 -29.91 -9.42 -2.71
CA MET A 163 -29.24 -8.13 -2.96
C MET A 163 -30.23 -6.98 -3.07
N ASN A 164 -31.36 -7.18 -3.76
CA ASN A 164 -32.42 -6.18 -3.86
C ASN A 164 -32.99 -5.81 -2.48
N ASN A 165 -33.22 -6.82 -1.63
CA ASN A 165 -33.68 -6.58 -0.26
C ASN A 165 -32.61 -5.89 0.61
N PHE A 166 -31.35 -6.33 0.51
CA PHE A 166 -30.23 -5.72 1.23
C PHE A 166 -30.06 -4.23 0.90
N ILE A 167 -30.05 -3.87 -0.39
CA ILE A 167 -29.93 -2.46 -0.83
C ILE A 167 -31.14 -1.65 -0.36
N ARG A 168 -32.36 -2.22 -0.45
CA ARG A 168 -33.58 -1.59 0.05
C ARG A 168 -33.45 -1.24 1.53
N GLN A 169 -33.06 -2.21 2.36
CA GLN A 169 -32.95 -2.02 3.80
C GLN A 169 -31.82 -1.08 4.19
N GLN A 170 -30.70 -1.12 3.46
CA GLN A 170 -29.59 -0.18 3.65
C GLN A 170 -30.00 1.28 3.39
N LEU A 171 -30.77 1.54 2.32
CA LEU A 171 -31.26 2.89 2.01
C LEU A 171 -32.30 3.38 3.03
N LEU A 172 -33.17 2.48 3.51
CA LEU A 172 -34.15 2.82 4.54
C LEU A 172 -33.48 3.14 5.89
N LEU A 173 -32.57 2.28 6.35
CA LEU A 173 -31.83 2.49 7.60
C LEU A 173 -31.02 3.79 7.56
N SER A 174 -30.23 3.99 6.49
CA SER A 174 -29.37 5.18 6.37
C SER A 174 -30.19 6.47 6.18
N GLY A 175 -31.28 6.43 5.41
CA GLY A 175 -32.16 7.59 5.23
C GLY A 175 -32.87 7.97 6.54
N PHE A 176 -33.30 6.99 7.33
CA PHE A 176 -33.88 7.24 8.64
C PHE A 176 -32.83 7.79 9.62
N ALA A 177 -31.62 7.24 9.63
CA ALA A 177 -30.51 7.77 10.43
C ALA A 177 -30.19 9.22 10.05
N ALA A 178 -30.21 9.56 8.76
CA ALA A 178 -30.00 10.91 8.27
C ALA A 178 -31.12 11.87 8.67
N LYS A 179 -32.38 11.41 8.68
CA LYS A 179 -33.49 12.17 9.25
C LYS A 179 -33.25 12.48 10.73
N CYS A 180 -32.93 11.47 11.52
CA CYS A 180 -32.67 11.63 12.95
C CYS A 180 -31.51 12.59 13.26
N GLN A 181 -30.51 12.66 12.38
CA GLN A 181 -29.37 13.58 12.49
C GLN A 181 -29.64 14.98 11.92
N GLY A 182 -30.82 15.22 11.35
CA GLY A 182 -31.17 16.50 10.72
C GLY A 182 -30.54 16.73 9.34
N HIS A 183 -29.91 15.71 8.75
CA HIS A 183 -29.35 15.75 7.40
C HIS A 183 -30.44 15.67 6.32
N LEU A 184 -31.58 15.05 6.66
CA LEU A 184 -32.80 15.04 5.86
C LEU A 184 -33.98 15.54 6.68
N ASN A 185 -34.89 16.26 6.05
CA ASN A 185 -36.18 16.57 6.65
C ASN A 185 -37.19 15.42 6.44
N GLU A 186 -38.33 15.47 7.14
CA GLU A 186 -39.39 14.45 7.05
C GLU A 186 -39.91 14.27 5.61
N HIS A 187 -40.06 15.36 4.86
CA HIS A 187 -40.54 15.32 3.47
C HIS A 187 -39.57 14.54 2.56
N ASN A 188 -38.27 14.80 2.68
CA ASN A 188 -37.24 14.13 1.88
C ASN A 188 -37.00 12.69 2.33
N TRP A 189 -37.17 12.38 3.62
CA TRP A 189 -37.22 10.99 4.08
C TRP A 189 -38.38 10.22 3.40
N GLN A 190 -39.58 10.81 3.35
CA GLN A 190 -40.71 10.19 2.63
C GLN A 190 -40.45 10.04 1.13
N ARG A 191 -39.72 10.99 0.50
CA ARG A 191 -39.28 10.87 -0.90
C ARG A 191 -38.32 9.69 -1.10
N VAL A 192 -37.40 9.44 -0.16
CA VAL A 192 -36.53 8.25 -0.19
C VAL A 192 -37.39 6.97 -0.14
N GLN A 193 -38.34 6.88 0.79
CA GLN A 193 -39.22 5.71 0.90
C GLN A 193 -40.05 5.48 -0.38
N ARG A 194 -40.61 6.55 -0.97
CA ARG A 194 -41.39 6.49 -2.22
C ARG A 194 -40.52 6.07 -3.41
N ALA A 195 -39.31 6.61 -3.54
CA ALA A 195 -38.39 6.23 -4.61
C ALA A 195 -38.02 4.74 -4.53
N ILE A 196 -37.76 4.24 -3.32
CA ILE A 196 -37.49 2.82 -3.04
C ILE A 196 -38.72 1.94 -3.32
N ALA A 197 -39.93 2.46 -3.10
CA ALA A 197 -41.19 1.79 -3.40
C ALA A 197 -41.56 1.83 -4.90
N GLY A 198 -40.78 2.51 -5.75
CA GLY A 198 -40.98 2.53 -7.19
C GLY A 198 -41.93 3.60 -7.71
N ASP A 199 -42.09 4.71 -6.99
CA ASP A 199 -42.91 5.85 -7.42
C ASP A 199 -42.49 6.34 -8.83
N PRO A 200 -43.42 6.36 -9.81
CA PRO A 200 -43.11 6.70 -11.20
C PRO A 200 -42.73 8.17 -11.40
N THR A 201 -43.02 9.04 -10.43
CA THR A 201 -42.62 10.46 -10.48
C THR A 201 -41.18 10.69 -10.05
N LEU A 202 -40.56 9.69 -9.40
CA LEU A 202 -39.20 9.76 -8.88
C LEU A 202 -38.23 8.94 -9.72
N ILE A 203 -36.97 9.36 -9.69
CA ILE A 203 -35.83 8.59 -10.21
C ILE A 203 -34.88 8.32 -9.05
N ILE A 204 -34.36 7.10 -9.02
CA ILE A 204 -33.22 6.69 -8.19
C ILE A 204 -32.17 6.12 -9.14
N ALA A 205 -30.98 6.71 -9.15
CA ALA A 205 -29.96 6.37 -10.12
C ALA A 205 -28.55 6.48 -9.53
N PRO A 206 -27.66 5.51 -9.81
CA PRO A 206 -26.24 5.66 -9.52
C PRO A 206 -25.65 6.85 -10.29
N LEU A 207 -24.60 7.45 -9.75
CA LEU A 207 -23.85 8.51 -10.43
C LEU A 207 -22.75 7.94 -11.32
N LEU A 208 -22.45 8.66 -12.40
CA LEU A 208 -21.30 8.46 -13.28
C LEU A 208 -20.31 9.59 -13.03
N MET A 209 -19.03 9.26 -12.88
CA MET A 209 -17.97 10.29 -12.76
C MET A 209 -17.77 11.06 -14.06
N GLN A 210 -17.91 10.37 -15.20
CA GLN A 210 -17.87 10.89 -16.55
C GLN A 210 -18.89 10.12 -17.39
N ALA A 211 -19.43 10.72 -18.45
CA ALA A 211 -20.51 10.10 -19.23
C ALA A 211 -20.15 8.74 -19.86
N ASP A 212 -18.85 8.48 -20.10
CA ASP A 212 -18.30 7.23 -20.64
C ASP A 212 -17.85 6.24 -19.55
N ALA A 213 -17.88 6.64 -18.28
CA ALA A 213 -17.47 5.79 -17.16
C ALA A 213 -18.59 4.82 -16.75
N ARG A 214 -18.22 3.75 -16.06
CA ARG A 214 -19.20 2.91 -15.34
C ARG A 214 -19.73 3.63 -14.10
N PRO A 215 -20.93 3.27 -13.63
CA PRO A 215 -21.50 3.90 -12.45
C PRO A 215 -20.66 3.65 -11.20
N LEU A 216 -20.68 4.65 -10.31
CA LEU A 216 -20.09 4.59 -8.99
C LEU A 216 -20.90 3.63 -8.13
N LYS A 217 -20.23 2.90 -7.23
CA LYS A 217 -20.83 1.85 -6.38
C LYS A 217 -21.99 2.39 -5.54
N ASP A 218 -21.68 3.28 -4.60
CA ASP A 218 -22.62 3.71 -3.56
C ASP A 218 -23.15 5.14 -3.75
N LEU A 219 -22.63 5.92 -4.72
CA LEU A 219 -23.14 7.27 -4.99
C LEU A 219 -24.44 7.20 -5.78
N VAL A 220 -25.56 7.44 -5.11
CA VAL A 220 -26.91 7.33 -5.68
C VAL A 220 -27.63 8.66 -5.53
N ALA A 221 -28.21 9.16 -6.61
CA ALA A 221 -29.05 10.35 -6.60
C ALA A 221 -30.54 9.98 -6.67
N ILE A 222 -31.36 10.68 -5.89
CA ILE A 222 -32.81 10.64 -5.94
C ILE A 222 -33.34 12.03 -6.32
N GLY A 223 -34.22 12.07 -7.30
CA GLY A 223 -34.84 13.30 -7.78
C GLY A 223 -36.15 13.04 -8.51
N ASN A 224 -36.72 14.05 -9.14
CA ASN A 224 -37.95 13.92 -9.92
C ASN A 224 -37.63 13.50 -11.37
N ARG A 225 -38.52 12.69 -11.97
CA ARG A 225 -38.49 12.44 -13.42
C ARG A 225 -39.04 13.66 -14.15
N GLY A 226 -38.15 14.49 -14.66
CA GLY A 226 -38.50 15.71 -15.41
C GLY A 226 -38.07 16.99 -14.69
N GLU A 227 -38.41 18.15 -15.27
CA GLU A 227 -38.10 19.44 -14.67
C GLU A 227 -38.96 19.67 -13.42
N SER A 228 -38.29 19.95 -12.31
CA SER A 228 -38.92 20.27 -11.03
C SER A 228 -38.00 21.16 -10.21
N GLN A 229 -38.59 22.00 -9.35
CA GLN A 229 -37.85 22.81 -8.38
C GLN A 229 -37.55 22.06 -7.07
N GLU A 230 -38.00 20.80 -6.95
CA GLU A 230 -37.70 19.95 -5.80
C GLU A 230 -36.20 19.68 -5.67
N SER A 231 -35.74 19.51 -4.43
CA SER A 231 -34.34 19.21 -4.15
C SER A 231 -33.93 17.82 -4.68
N TRP A 232 -32.66 17.67 -4.99
CA TRP A 232 -31.98 16.41 -5.28
C TRP A 232 -31.34 15.87 -4.01
N LEU A 233 -31.52 14.57 -3.77
CA LEU A 233 -30.93 13.86 -2.64
C LEU A 233 -29.75 13.03 -3.13
N LEU A 234 -28.60 13.11 -2.47
CA LEU A 234 -27.43 12.29 -2.73
C LEU A 234 -27.21 11.35 -1.55
N TYR A 235 -27.27 10.05 -1.81
CA TYR A 235 -26.71 9.03 -0.94
C TYR A 235 -25.23 8.83 -1.29
N ALA A 236 -24.35 9.00 -0.33
CA ALA A 236 -22.90 8.84 -0.47
C ALA A 236 -22.33 8.34 0.85
N PRO A 237 -22.49 7.05 1.17
CA PRO A 237 -22.08 6.51 2.46
C PRO A 237 -20.58 6.62 2.65
N GLY A 238 -20.16 6.98 3.85
CA GLY A 238 -18.73 7.12 4.20
C GLY A 238 -18.02 8.22 3.43
N SER A 239 -18.75 9.25 3.01
CA SER A 239 -18.20 10.44 2.37
C SER A 239 -17.06 11.08 3.20
N PRO A 240 -16.24 11.96 2.60
CA PRO A 240 -15.07 12.52 3.27
C PRO A 240 -15.38 13.37 4.52
N ASP A 241 -16.59 13.93 4.61
CA ASP A 241 -17.06 14.73 5.75
C ASP A 241 -17.84 13.91 6.80
N GLY A 242 -18.09 12.63 6.53
CA GLY A 242 -18.77 11.70 7.44
C GLY A 242 -20.29 11.67 7.34
N GLN A 243 -20.90 12.38 6.37
CA GLN A 243 -22.35 12.42 6.14
C GLN A 243 -22.80 11.48 5.01
N ASP A 244 -23.76 10.60 5.29
CA ASP A 244 -24.22 9.62 4.29
C ASP A 244 -25.25 10.16 3.28
N TRP A 245 -25.96 11.25 3.62
CA TRP A 245 -27.07 11.78 2.81
C TRP A 245 -27.01 13.29 2.71
N TYR A 246 -27.15 13.85 1.50
CA TYR A 246 -27.13 15.29 1.25
C TYR A 246 -28.39 15.74 0.52
N GLU A 247 -28.96 16.84 0.98
CA GLU A 247 -29.99 17.57 0.25
C GLU A 247 -29.36 18.74 -0.53
N LYS A 248 -29.62 18.83 -1.84
CA LYS A 248 -29.10 19.89 -2.70
C LYS A 248 -30.23 20.47 -3.58
N PRO A 249 -30.28 21.79 -3.79
CA PRO A 249 -31.40 22.44 -4.48
C PRO A 249 -31.48 22.14 -5.98
N SER A 250 -30.43 21.60 -6.59
CA SER A 250 -30.43 21.17 -7.99
C SER A 250 -29.37 20.11 -8.24
N PHE A 251 -29.51 19.35 -9.33
CA PHE A 251 -28.50 18.39 -9.76
C PHE A 251 -27.15 19.05 -10.06
N ARG A 252 -27.14 20.30 -10.54
CA ARG A 252 -25.91 21.07 -10.74
C ARG A 252 -25.16 21.30 -9.43
N VAL A 253 -25.88 21.68 -8.37
CA VAL A 253 -25.26 21.91 -7.05
C VAL A 253 -24.80 20.59 -6.42
N LEU A 254 -25.54 19.50 -6.62
CA LEU A 254 -25.10 18.15 -6.26
C LEU A 254 -23.78 17.77 -6.96
N SER A 255 -23.67 18.06 -8.27
CA SER A 255 -22.44 17.81 -9.04
C SER A 255 -21.24 18.62 -8.53
N LEU A 256 -21.47 19.86 -8.09
CA LEU A 256 -20.43 20.68 -7.45
C LEU A 256 -20.00 20.15 -6.08
N GLU A 257 -20.92 19.57 -5.31
CA GLU A 257 -20.59 18.92 -4.03
C GLU A 257 -19.59 17.78 -4.21
N VAL A 258 -19.87 16.89 -5.17
CA VAL A 258 -18.96 15.79 -5.51
C VAL A 258 -17.62 16.34 -6.02
N GLY A 259 -17.67 17.41 -6.82
CA GLY A 259 -16.47 18.13 -7.27
C GLY A 259 -15.64 18.70 -6.11
N ALA A 260 -16.27 19.20 -5.05
CA ALA A 260 -15.58 19.76 -3.89
C ALA A 260 -14.76 18.69 -3.13
N TRP A 261 -15.20 17.44 -3.10
CA TRP A 261 -14.44 16.35 -2.48
C TRP A 261 -13.08 16.11 -3.15
N THR A 262 -12.93 16.46 -4.44
CA THR A 262 -11.66 16.31 -5.17
C THR A 262 -10.53 17.21 -4.63
N ALA A 263 -10.86 18.24 -3.85
CA ALA A 263 -9.88 19.16 -3.27
C ALA A 263 -8.96 18.47 -2.24
N THR A 264 -9.45 17.45 -1.54
CA THR A 264 -8.69 16.75 -0.50
C THR A 264 -8.18 15.39 -0.97
N ALA A 265 -7.06 14.92 -0.43
CA ALA A 265 -6.55 13.59 -0.74
C ALA A 265 -7.57 12.50 -0.36
N ARG A 266 -8.11 12.56 0.87
CA ARG A 266 -9.15 11.65 1.37
C ARG A 266 -10.39 11.60 0.46
N GLY A 267 -10.82 12.74 -0.06
CA GLY A 267 -11.97 12.79 -0.98
C GLY A 267 -11.68 12.23 -2.37
N ARG A 268 -10.46 12.43 -2.89
CA ARG A 268 -10.03 11.75 -4.13
C ARG A 268 -9.94 10.24 -3.95
N ASP A 269 -9.38 9.78 -2.83
CA ASP A 269 -9.27 8.36 -2.52
C ASP A 269 -10.66 7.72 -2.37
N TYR A 270 -11.58 8.39 -1.67
CA TYR A 270 -13.00 8.00 -1.59
C TYR A 270 -13.63 7.86 -2.98
N LEU A 271 -13.51 8.88 -3.84
CA LEU A 271 -14.11 8.83 -5.18
C LEU A 271 -13.49 7.76 -6.08
N ALA A 272 -12.17 7.58 -6.02
CA ALA A 272 -11.48 6.49 -6.71
C ALA A 272 -11.98 5.10 -6.26
N TRP A 273 -12.30 4.96 -4.98
CA TRP A 273 -12.86 3.74 -4.41
C TRP A 273 -14.27 3.41 -4.88
N GLN A 274 -15.07 4.45 -5.05
CA GLN A 274 -16.42 4.33 -5.56
C GLN A 274 -16.45 3.93 -7.04
N CYS A 275 -15.35 4.13 -7.77
CA CYS A 275 -15.25 3.73 -9.17
C CYS A 275 -15.22 2.21 -9.34
N HIS A 276 -15.79 1.76 -10.46
CA HIS A 276 -15.61 0.40 -10.95
C HIS A 276 -14.12 0.10 -11.21
N ALA A 277 -13.65 -1.12 -10.93
CA ALA A 277 -12.23 -1.46 -10.98
C ALA A 277 -11.57 -1.13 -12.33
N LEU A 278 -12.28 -1.39 -13.44
CA LEU A 278 -11.82 -1.10 -14.81
C LEU A 278 -11.65 0.38 -15.14
N ASP A 279 -12.38 1.28 -14.46
CA ASP A 279 -12.32 2.72 -14.70
C ASP A 279 -11.42 3.44 -13.69
N ARG A 280 -11.04 2.76 -12.61
CA ARG A 280 -10.40 3.35 -11.43
C ARG A 280 -9.07 4.04 -11.75
N GLU A 281 -8.18 3.42 -12.52
CA GLU A 281 -6.89 4.02 -12.88
C GLU A 281 -7.08 5.35 -13.66
N ARG A 282 -7.94 5.33 -14.69
CA ARG A 282 -8.27 6.49 -15.50
C ARG A 282 -8.92 7.60 -14.67
N ILE A 283 -9.86 7.24 -13.80
CA ILE A 283 -10.57 8.21 -12.96
C ILE A 283 -9.64 8.80 -11.90
N THR A 284 -8.77 8.01 -11.25
CA THR A 284 -7.78 8.54 -10.30
C THR A 284 -6.87 9.58 -10.95
N ALA A 285 -6.42 9.33 -12.18
CA ALA A 285 -5.65 10.29 -12.96
C ALA A 285 -6.45 11.59 -13.24
N TYR A 286 -7.72 11.46 -13.64
CA TYR A 286 -8.62 12.60 -13.81
C TYR A 286 -8.82 13.40 -12.51
N LEU A 287 -9.03 12.72 -11.37
CA LEU A 287 -9.19 13.37 -10.06
C LEU A 287 -7.93 14.13 -9.64
N LYS A 288 -6.73 13.61 -9.95
CA LYS A 288 -5.47 14.33 -9.73
C LYS A 288 -5.42 15.60 -10.57
N GLN A 289 -5.77 15.51 -11.85
CA GLN A 289 -5.81 16.67 -12.75
C GLN A 289 -6.79 17.75 -12.25
N VAL A 290 -8.00 17.35 -11.84
CA VAL A 290 -9.01 18.27 -11.29
C VAL A 290 -8.51 18.98 -10.03
N SER A 291 -7.77 18.29 -9.16
CA SER A 291 -7.21 18.90 -7.95
C SER A 291 -6.15 19.98 -8.23
N GLN A 292 -5.48 19.90 -9.38
CA GLN A 292 -4.51 20.90 -9.84
C GLN A 292 -5.17 22.02 -10.64
N ARG A 293 -6.27 21.70 -11.33
CA ARG A 293 -6.97 22.56 -12.28
C ARG A 293 -8.48 22.36 -12.13
N ALA A 294 -9.11 23.23 -11.34
CA ALA A 294 -10.55 23.16 -11.09
C ALA A 294 -11.39 23.28 -12.38
N ASP A 295 -10.87 23.94 -13.42
CA ASP A 295 -11.50 24.07 -14.75
C ASP A 295 -11.57 22.74 -15.52
N ALA A 296 -10.81 21.72 -15.11
CA ALA A 296 -10.86 20.39 -15.70
C ALA A 296 -12.10 19.57 -15.26
N TRP A 297 -12.85 20.02 -14.23
CA TRP A 297 -14.03 19.31 -13.74
C TRP A 297 -15.17 19.33 -14.75
N VAL A 298 -15.55 18.15 -15.27
CA VAL A 298 -16.63 18.01 -16.26
C VAL A 298 -18.01 17.74 -15.64
N GLY A 299 -18.09 17.52 -14.32
CA GLY A 299 -19.32 17.18 -13.61
C GLY A 299 -19.68 15.70 -13.64
N VAL A 300 -20.57 15.31 -12.73
CA VAL A 300 -21.18 13.97 -12.68
C VAL A 300 -22.47 13.90 -13.52
N ALA A 301 -22.86 12.70 -13.92
CA ALA A 301 -24.11 12.41 -14.61
C ALA A 301 -24.90 11.29 -13.92
N LEU A 302 -26.19 11.14 -14.24
CA LEU A 302 -26.99 9.99 -13.80
C LEU A 302 -26.73 8.80 -14.72
N ALA A 303 -26.54 7.61 -14.16
CA ALA A 303 -26.55 6.38 -14.93
C ALA A 303 -27.95 6.11 -15.50
N PRO A 304 -28.07 5.55 -16.71
CA PRO A 304 -29.38 5.17 -17.27
C PRO A 304 -30.12 4.16 -16.38
N THR A 305 -31.36 4.48 -15.98
CA THR A 305 -32.21 3.62 -15.14
C THR A 305 -33.57 3.35 -15.79
N PRO A 306 -33.66 2.33 -16.67
CA PRO A 306 -34.90 2.03 -17.40
C PRO A 306 -35.99 1.41 -16.52
N TYR A 307 -35.64 0.88 -15.35
CA TYR A 307 -36.55 0.16 -14.47
C TYR A 307 -37.47 1.09 -13.64
N GLN A 308 -38.68 0.60 -13.33
CA GLN A 308 -39.73 1.30 -12.57
C GLN A 308 -40.52 0.30 -11.72
N GLY A 309 -41.37 0.80 -10.82
CA GLY A 309 -42.21 -0.06 -9.97
C GLY A 309 -41.37 -0.98 -9.08
N GLU A 310 -41.73 -2.27 -9.04
CA GLU A 310 -41.03 -3.26 -8.19
C GLU A 310 -39.56 -3.45 -8.57
N GLU A 311 -39.19 -3.16 -9.82
CA GLU A 311 -37.82 -3.31 -10.35
C GLU A 311 -36.97 -2.06 -10.19
N VAL A 312 -37.46 -1.00 -9.54
CA VAL A 312 -36.80 0.32 -9.49
C VAL A 312 -35.34 0.27 -9.00
N LEU A 313 -35.00 -0.69 -8.13
CA LEU A 313 -33.66 -0.88 -7.59
C LEU A 313 -32.74 -1.75 -8.46
N PHE A 314 -33.23 -2.33 -9.56
CA PHE A 314 -32.42 -3.23 -10.41
C PHE A 314 -31.16 -2.58 -10.96
N SER A 315 -31.17 -1.28 -11.25
CA SER A 315 -29.96 -0.56 -11.65
C SER A 315 -28.90 -0.57 -10.56
N LEU A 316 -29.30 -0.39 -9.29
CA LEU A 316 -28.40 -0.41 -8.13
C LEU A 316 -27.91 -1.83 -7.86
N VAL A 317 -28.79 -2.83 -7.92
CA VAL A 317 -28.44 -4.26 -7.75
C VAL A 317 -27.43 -4.70 -8.81
N ASN A 318 -27.69 -4.38 -10.09
CA ASN A 318 -26.78 -4.73 -11.18
C ASN A 318 -25.44 -4.00 -11.07
N ASN A 319 -25.45 -2.75 -10.61
CA ASN A 319 -24.23 -1.98 -10.37
C ASN A 319 -23.40 -2.57 -9.22
N GLU A 320 -24.02 -2.84 -8.07
CA GLU A 320 -23.36 -3.46 -6.91
C GLU A 320 -22.76 -4.81 -7.28
N ARG A 321 -23.51 -5.62 -8.05
CA ARG A 321 -23.02 -6.89 -8.60
C ARG A 321 -21.80 -6.70 -9.49
N ALA A 322 -21.90 -5.83 -10.49
CA ALA A 322 -20.82 -5.57 -11.44
C ALA A 322 -19.57 -5.07 -10.71
N TRP A 323 -19.77 -4.17 -9.75
CA TRP A 323 -18.69 -3.66 -8.91
C TRP A 323 -18.02 -4.80 -8.14
N ARG A 324 -18.76 -5.61 -7.37
CA ARG A 324 -18.20 -6.73 -6.57
C ARG A 324 -17.42 -7.74 -7.42
N VAL A 325 -18.00 -8.15 -8.54
CA VAL A 325 -17.32 -9.07 -9.47
C VAL A 325 -16.04 -8.42 -10.02
N SER A 326 -16.11 -7.15 -10.44
CA SER A 326 -14.92 -6.46 -10.98
C SER A 326 -13.81 -6.27 -9.96
N GLN A 327 -14.15 -6.10 -8.67
CA GLN A 327 -13.17 -6.00 -7.60
C GLN A 327 -12.38 -7.29 -7.47
N GLU A 328 -13.07 -8.44 -7.38
CA GLU A 328 -12.40 -9.74 -7.33
C GLU A 328 -11.56 -9.97 -8.59
N GLU A 329 -12.13 -9.73 -9.76
CA GLU A 329 -11.42 -9.94 -11.04
C GLU A 329 -10.23 -8.99 -11.23
N SER A 330 -10.18 -7.84 -10.55
CA SER A 330 -9.01 -6.97 -10.53
C SER A 330 -7.88 -7.50 -9.66
N GLN A 331 -8.21 -8.29 -8.63
CA GLN A 331 -7.22 -8.94 -7.77
C GLN A 331 -6.74 -10.26 -8.37
N THR A 332 -7.58 -10.94 -9.16
CA THR A 332 -7.26 -12.14 -9.94
C THR A 332 -7.55 -11.91 -11.43
N PRO A 333 -6.71 -11.13 -12.14
CA PRO A 333 -6.86 -10.85 -13.55
C PRO A 333 -7.07 -12.10 -14.41
N TYR A 334 -7.73 -11.94 -15.56
CA TYR A 334 -8.02 -13.05 -16.47
C TYR A 334 -6.78 -13.88 -16.84
N GLY A 335 -5.63 -13.24 -17.08
CA GLY A 335 -4.40 -13.95 -17.39
C GLY A 335 -3.86 -14.80 -16.25
N TYR A 336 -4.15 -14.48 -14.98
CA TYR A 336 -3.82 -15.36 -13.85
C TYR A 336 -4.77 -16.54 -13.76
N ARG A 337 -6.07 -16.28 -13.90
CA ARG A 337 -7.12 -17.31 -13.82
C ARG A 337 -6.96 -18.39 -14.89
N THR A 338 -6.38 -18.01 -16.03
CA THR A 338 -6.17 -18.90 -17.18
C THR A 338 -4.71 -19.33 -17.37
N ALA A 339 -3.79 -18.88 -16.52
CA ALA A 339 -2.41 -19.36 -16.54
C ALA A 339 -2.33 -20.85 -16.21
N ASP A 340 -1.22 -21.47 -16.58
CA ASP A 340 -0.89 -22.81 -16.10
C ASP A 340 -0.57 -22.76 -14.59
N GLU A 341 -0.84 -23.87 -13.90
CA GLU A 341 -0.64 -23.98 -12.45
C GLU A 341 0.83 -23.72 -12.06
N GLU A 342 1.78 -24.26 -12.83
CA GLU A 342 3.21 -24.06 -12.61
C GLU A 342 3.60 -22.57 -12.60
N LEU A 343 3.05 -21.76 -13.51
CA LEU A 343 3.34 -20.32 -13.56
C LEU A 343 2.81 -19.58 -12.32
N ARG A 344 1.62 -19.97 -11.81
CA ARG A 344 1.08 -19.40 -10.56
C ARG A 344 1.93 -19.78 -9.36
N GLN A 345 2.34 -21.04 -9.28
CA GLN A 345 3.17 -21.55 -8.19
C GLN A 345 4.57 -20.91 -8.19
N GLN A 346 5.16 -20.72 -9.38
CA GLN A 346 6.40 -19.97 -9.55
C GLN A 346 6.25 -18.51 -9.10
N PHE A 347 5.13 -17.86 -9.44
CA PHE A 347 4.82 -16.51 -8.96
C PHE A 347 4.73 -16.46 -7.43
N THR A 348 4.05 -17.42 -6.80
CA THR A 348 3.99 -17.53 -5.33
C THR A 348 5.38 -17.65 -4.73
N ARG A 349 6.22 -18.57 -5.22
CA ARG A 349 7.58 -18.77 -4.71
C ARG A 349 8.45 -17.50 -4.85
N ILE A 350 8.42 -16.85 -6.01
CA ILE A 350 9.23 -15.63 -6.24
C ILE A 350 8.79 -14.50 -5.29
N ASN A 351 7.49 -14.37 -5.00
CA ASN A 351 7.02 -13.40 -4.02
C ASN A 351 7.47 -13.75 -2.59
N VAL A 352 7.49 -15.03 -2.22
CA VAL A 352 8.03 -15.49 -0.93
C VAL A 352 9.52 -15.15 -0.82
N GLU A 353 10.31 -15.40 -1.87
CA GLU A 353 11.72 -14.99 -1.92
C GLU A 353 11.89 -13.47 -1.84
N LEU A 354 11.09 -12.71 -2.58
CA LEU A 354 11.13 -11.24 -2.56
C LEU A 354 10.84 -10.71 -1.15
N LYS A 355 9.78 -11.21 -0.50
CA LYS A 355 9.45 -10.87 0.89
C LYS A 355 10.61 -11.18 1.83
N ALA A 356 11.17 -12.40 1.76
CA ALA A 356 12.28 -12.80 2.61
C ALA A 356 13.51 -11.89 2.43
N LEU A 357 13.86 -11.55 1.18
CA LEU A 357 14.95 -10.65 0.88
C LEU A 357 14.69 -9.22 1.39
N GLN A 358 13.48 -8.71 1.22
CA GLN A 358 13.08 -7.40 1.75
C GLN A 358 13.11 -7.37 3.28
N THR A 359 12.67 -8.46 3.95
CA THR A 359 12.76 -8.60 5.41
C THR A 359 14.21 -8.50 5.89
N ILE A 360 15.14 -9.22 5.25
CA ILE A 360 16.56 -9.13 5.59
C ILE A 360 17.14 -7.76 5.23
N HIS A 361 16.69 -7.13 4.14
CA HIS A 361 17.13 -5.79 3.78
C HIS A 361 16.74 -4.76 4.84
N VAL A 362 15.48 -4.75 5.29
CA VAL A 362 15.02 -3.83 6.33
C VAL A 362 15.74 -4.08 7.67
N ARG A 363 15.97 -5.34 8.06
CA ARG A 363 16.61 -5.69 9.34
C ARG A 363 18.12 -5.48 9.37
N GLN A 364 18.82 -5.88 8.30
CA GLN A 364 20.28 -6.04 8.30
C GLN A 364 20.97 -5.46 7.06
N GLY A 365 20.25 -5.29 5.95
CA GLY A 365 20.81 -4.84 4.67
C GLY A 365 20.66 -3.36 4.37
N GLY A 366 19.93 -2.61 5.20
CA GLY A 366 19.62 -1.20 4.99
C GLY A 366 20.83 -0.31 5.24
N PHE A 367 20.90 0.80 4.52
CA PHE A 367 21.91 1.82 4.77
C PHE A 367 21.43 2.72 5.91
N ALA A 368 22.36 3.13 6.78
CA ALA A 368 22.04 4.19 7.74
C ALA A 368 21.76 5.48 6.96
N SER A 369 20.60 6.11 7.15
CA SER A 369 20.35 7.41 6.53
C SER A 369 21.39 8.43 6.98
N TYR A 370 21.69 9.43 6.15
CA TYR A 370 22.62 10.50 6.50
C TYR A 370 22.22 11.16 7.83
N GLU A 371 20.93 11.41 8.04
CA GLU A 371 20.42 12.03 9.26
C GLU A 371 20.63 11.14 10.51
N LYS A 372 20.32 9.84 10.41
CA LYS A 372 20.61 8.90 11.50
C LYS A 372 22.11 8.86 11.79
N PHE A 373 22.94 8.80 10.75
CA PHE A 373 24.39 8.83 10.88
C PHE A 373 24.88 10.11 11.58
N CYS A 374 24.40 11.28 11.17
CA CYS A 374 24.76 12.56 11.79
C CYS A 374 24.36 12.60 13.26
N ARG A 375 23.13 12.22 13.58
CA ARG A 375 22.65 12.18 14.97
C ARG A 375 23.50 11.23 15.82
N ASP A 376 23.77 10.02 15.33
CA ASP A 376 24.55 9.00 16.05
C ASP A 376 26.02 9.45 16.20
N LEU A 377 26.58 10.13 15.20
CA LEU A 377 27.94 10.71 15.24
C LEU A 377 28.04 11.82 16.29
N ILE A 378 27.10 12.77 16.29
CA ILE A 378 27.07 13.90 17.25
C ILE A 378 26.85 13.37 18.67
N LYS A 379 25.90 12.45 18.84
CA LYS A 379 25.64 11.77 20.11
C LYS A 379 26.89 11.08 20.64
N SER A 380 27.51 10.22 19.82
CA SER A 380 28.71 9.48 20.20
C SER A 380 29.84 10.42 20.60
N ARG A 381 30.02 11.53 19.88
CA ARG A 381 31.05 12.53 20.18
C ARG A 381 30.78 13.26 21.50
N ALA A 382 29.54 13.65 21.76
CA ALA A 382 29.14 14.32 22.99
C ALA A 382 29.29 13.39 24.21
N GLU A 383 28.81 12.15 24.09
CA GLU A 383 28.93 11.12 25.14
C GLU A 383 30.38 10.72 25.39
N GLU A 384 31.22 10.67 24.36
CA GLU A 384 32.66 10.45 24.52
C GLU A 384 33.30 11.54 25.38
N VAL A 385 33.05 12.82 25.08
CA VAL A 385 33.62 13.95 25.85
C VAL A 385 33.09 13.96 27.28
N LEU A 386 31.79 13.70 27.48
CA LEU A 386 31.21 13.60 28.81
C LEU A 386 31.81 12.44 29.61
N ARG A 387 31.99 11.27 28.98
CA ARG A 387 32.61 10.10 29.60
C ARG A 387 34.06 10.35 29.98
N GLN A 388 34.83 11.04 29.15
CA GLN A 388 36.21 11.47 29.47
C GLN A 388 36.24 12.42 30.68
N ARG A 389 35.16 13.17 30.92
CA ARG A 389 34.99 14.09 32.06
C ARG A 389 34.26 13.45 33.25
N GLY A 390 34.03 12.13 33.24
CA GLY A 390 33.43 11.39 34.35
C GLY A 390 31.91 11.39 34.41
N HIS A 391 31.23 11.86 33.36
CA HIS A 391 29.77 11.90 33.26
C HIS A 391 29.26 10.82 32.31
N LYS A 392 28.20 10.12 32.69
CA LYS A 392 27.47 9.18 31.82
C LYS A 392 26.04 9.66 31.66
N VAL A 393 25.74 10.25 30.51
CA VAL A 393 24.43 10.81 30.19
C VAL A 393 24.09 10.39 28.77
N ASP A 394 22.84 9.98 28.56
CA ASP A 394 22.30 9.71 27.22
C ASP A 394 22.02 11.05 26.54
N ILE A 395 22.74 11.33 25.45
CA ILE A 395 22.64 12.63 24.77
C ILE A 395 21.64 12.56 23.61
N ASN A 396 20.71 13.51 23.59
CA ASN A 396 19.86 13.77 22.43
C ASN A 396 20.23 15.11 21.78
N PRO A 397 20.94 15.10 20.63
CA PRO A 397 21.36 16.32 19.94
C PRO A 397 20.22 17.25 19.49
N GLU A 398 19.00 16.75 19.36
CA GLU A 398 17.82 17.55 18.95
C GLU A 398 17.22 18.33 20.13
N LEU A 399 17.53 17.95 21.37
CA LEU A 399 17.06 18.64 22.58
C LEU A 399 18.14 19.53 23.21
N ILE A 400 19.19 19.85 22.44
CA ILE A 400 20.23 20.83 22.81
C ILE A 400 20.10 22.01 21.84
N GLU A 401 19.62 23.16 22.31
CA GLU A 401 19.51 24.37 21.50
C GLU A 401 20.82 25.17 21.61
N VAL A 402 21.46 25.41 20.46
CA VAL A 402 22.63 26.27 20.34
C VAL A 402 22.19 27.67 19.89
N GLN A 403 22.57 28.67 20.66
CA GLN A 403 22.26 30.07 20.41
C GLN A 403 23.56 30.80 20.06
N ILE A 404 23.71 31.15 18.79
CA ILE A 404 24.89 31.83 18.25
C ILE A 404 24.81 33.33 18.51
N ASP A 405 23.62 33.91 18.30
CA ASP A 405 23.26 35.27 18.66
C ASP A 405 21.77 35.36 19.04
N GLU A 406 21.24 36.57 19.26
CA GLU A 406 19.84 36.78 19.66
C GLU A 406 18.80 36.22 18.67
N ARG A 407 19.15 36.16 17.38
CA ARG A 407 18.29 35.77 16.26
C ARG A 407 18.62 34.38 15.71
N GLN A 408 19.87 33.95 15.82
CA GLN A 408 20.36 32.68 15.28
C GLN A 408 20.36 31.60 16.36
N ARG A 409 19.33 30.75 16.31
CA ARG A 409 19.14 29.61 17.20
C ARG A 409 18.76 28.39 16.38
N MET A 410 19.35 27.26 16.73
CA MET A 410 19.05 25.97 16.10
C MET A 410 19.47 24.85 17.05
N THR A 411 18.98 23.64 16.82
CA THR A 411 19.43 22.47 17.58
C THR A 411 20.89 22.13 17.27
N LEU A 412 21.58 21.43 18.18
CA LEU A 412 22.94 20.94 17.95
C LEU A 412 23.02 20.06 16.70
N HIS A 413 21.97 19.26 16.46
CA HIS A 413 21.84 18.49 15.21
C HIS A 413 21.82 19.39 13.97
N GLU A 414 20.92 20.38 13.92
CA GLU A 414 20.81 21.30 12.77
C GLU A 414 22.08 22.12 12.52
N LEU A 415 22.75 22.54 13.60
CA LEU A 415 24.00 23.28 13.54
C LEU A 415 25.11 22.49 12.84
N ILE A 416 25.34 21.26 13.31
CA ILE A 416 26.40 20.40 12.79
C ILE A 416 26.07 19.89 11.39
N VAL A 417 24.82 19.45 11.17
CA VAL A 417 24.39 18.93 9.86
C VAL A 417 24.41 20.03 8.81
N GLY A 418 24.02 21.25 9.17
CA GLY A 418 24.07 22.42 8.27
C GLY A 418 25.46 23.02 8.10
N GLU A 419 26.49 22.42 8.70
CA GLU A 419 27.90 22.89 8.72
C GLU A 419 28.04 24.38 9.07
N PHE A 420 27.23 24.85 10.02
CA PHE A 420 27.30 26.21 10.52
C PHE A 420 28.48 26.38 11.47
N ALA A 421 29.61 26.80 10.92
CA ALA A 421 30.79 27.12 11.70
C ALA A 421 30.61 28.42 12.50
N PHE A 422 31.05 28.40 13.76
CA PHE A 422 31.08 29.57 14.63
C PHE A 422 32.27 29.49 15.58
N TYR A 423 32.60 30.63 16.20
CA TYR A 423 33.65 30.73 17.20
C TYR A 423 33.04 30.99 18.58
N ALA A 424 33.70 30.50 19.63
CA ALA A 424 33.24 30.67 21.00
C ALA A 424 33.80 31.95 21.66
N ASP A 425 33.71 33.08 20.95
CA ASP A 425 34.04 34.41 21.47
C ASP A 425 32.84 34.97 22.22
N GLN A 426 32.73 34.59 23.50
CA GLN A 426 31.64 35.02 24.37
C GLN A 426 31.59 36.55 24.48
N THR A 427 30.62 37.18 23.80
CA THR A 427 30.42 38.64 23.72
C THR A 427 28.94 39.00 23.92
N GLY A 428 28.65 40.21 24.42
CA GLY A 428 27.29 40.70 24.67
C GLY A 428 26.69 40.36 26.05
N LEU A 429 25.44 40.82 26.29
CA LEU A 429 24.64 40.55 27.49
C LEU A 429 23.19 40.17 27.08
N PRO A 430 22.75 38.91 27.27
CA PRO A 430 23.51 37.78 27.82
C PRO A 430 24.67 37.35 26.90
N LEU A 431 25.63 36.60 27.44
CA LEU A 431 26.82 36.14 26.71
C LEU A 431 26.42 35.13 25.62
N TYR A 432 26.81 35.42 24.37
CA TYR A 432 26.70 34.52 23.22
C TYR A 432 28.08 34.25 22.63
N PRO A 433 28.33 33.09 22.01
CA PRO A 433 27.40 31.96 21.84
C PRO A 433 27.24 31.13 23.13
N ARG A 434 26.10 30.46 23.27
CA ARG A 434 25.78 29.55 24.38
C ARG A 434 24.90 28.40 23.90
N PHE A 435 24.68 27.40 24.75
CA PHE A 435 23.66 26.39 24.52
C PHE A 435 22.76 26.24 25.74
N VAL A 436 21.54 25.76 25.52
CA VAL A 436 20.58 25.40 26.57
C VAL A 436 20.00 24.03 26.27
N LEU A 437 19.52 23.36 27.32
CA LEU A 437 18.80 22.11 27.19
C LEU A 437 17.30 22.41 27.06
N LEU A 438 16.66 21.80 26.07
CA LEU A 438 15.22 21.87 25.89
C LEU A 438 14.52 20.89 26.83
N ASP A 439 13.22 21.13 27.06
CA ASP A 439 12.39 20.27 27.89
C ASP A 439 12.45 18.81 27.41
N GLY A 440 12.70 17.89 28.34
CA GLY A 440 12.85 16.46 28.06
C GLY A 440 14.29 15.96 27.90
N HIS A 441 15.31 16.83 27.79
CA HIS A 441 16.71 16.38 27.82
C HIS A 441 17.20 16.14 29.26
N PRO A 442 17.89 15.02 29.57
CA PRO A 442 18.52 14.81 30.87
C PRO A 442 19.54 15.91 31.20
N PRO A 443 19.55 16.51 32.41
CA PRO A 443 20.54 17.53 32.73
C PRO A 443 21.95 16.92 32.78
N PHE A 444 22.92 17.64 32.22
CA PHE A 444 24.33 17.29 32.32
C PHE A 444 25.19 18.51 32.61
N ASN A 445 26.31 18.27 33.31
CA ASN A 445 27.41 19.21 33.45
C ASN A 445 28.62 18.60 32.75
N GLY A 446 29.43 19.41 32.08
CA GLY A 446 30.67 18.93 31.46
C GLY A 446 30.74 19.00 29.94
N LEU A 447 29.81 19.65 29.25
CA LEU A 447 30.07 20.19 27.89
C LEU A 447 30.12 21.71 27.94
N ASP A 448 31.01 22.28 27.15
CA ASP A 448 31.19 23.71 27.00
C ASP A 448 30.86 24.13 25.55
N ILE A 449 30.40 25.37 25.35
CA ILE A 449 30.15 25.90 24.01
C ILE A 449 31.39 25.85 23.10
N ARG A 450 32.60 25.87 23.68
CA ARG A 450 33.87 25.68 22.97
C ARG A 450 34.03 24.27 22.37
N ASP A 451 33.46 23.25 23.01
CA ASP A 451 33.45 21.89 22.46
C ASP A 451 32.60 21.87 21.18
N ILE A 452 31.39 22.45 21.25
CA ILE A 452 30.46 22.56 20.11
C ILE A 452 31.06 23.43 18.99
N ALA A 453 31.70 24.55 19.33
CA ALA A 453 32.38 25.42 18.37
C ALA A 453 33.60 24.76 17.70
N SER A 454 34.20 23.77 18.36
CA SER A 454 35.25 22.93 17.75
C SER A 454 34.62 21.94 16.77
N TRP A 455 33.54 21.26 17.18
CA TRP A 455 32.85 20.28 16.35
C TRP A 455 32.23 20.90 15.10
N SER A 456 31.67 22.11 15.19
CA SER A 456 31.11 22.83 14.03
C SER A 456 32.12 23.08 12.92
N ARG A 457 33.42 23.04 13.21
CA ARG A 457 34.52 23.22 12.24
C ARG A 457 35.23 21.92 11.86
N THR A 458 35.14 20.88 12.69
CA THR A 458 36.00 19.70 12.59
C THR A 458 35.25 18.38 12.41
N LEU A 459 33.97 18.30 12.78
CA LEU A 459 33.24 17.03 12.78
C LEU A 459 32.87 16.59 11.36
N ARG A 460 32.64 17.51 10.42
CA ARG A 460 32.44 17.24 8.97
C ARG A 460 31.66 15.96 8.67
N PRO A 461 30.38 15.88 9.10
CA PRO A 461 29.59 14.66 8.99
C PRO A 461 29.39 14.19 7.54
N GLY A 462 29.34 15.11 6.57
CA GLY A 462 29.24 14.78 5.15
C GLY A 462 30.43 13.97 4.64
N GLU A 463 31.66 14.44 4.90
CA GLU A 463 32.89 13.76 4.52
C GLU A 463 32.99 12.37 5.17
N GLN A 464 32.75 12.29 6.49
CA GLN A 464 32.79 11.00 7.20
C GLN A 464 31.75 10.00 6.69
N TYR A 465 30.60 10.51 6.24
CA TYR A 465 29.56 9.67 5.66
C TYR A 465 29.94 9.14 4.28
N ILE A 466 30.49 10.00 3.42
CA ILE A 466 31.02 9.62 2.10
C ILE A 466 32.14 8.59 2.24
N ASP A 467 33.05 8.79 3.19
CA ASP A 467 34.15 7.87 3.47
C ASP A 467 33.64 6.50 3.90
N ARG A 468 32.61 6.45 4.75
CA ARG A 468 31.96 5.20 5.14
C ARG A 468 31.35 4.49 3.92
N LEU A 469 30.52 5.18 3.14
CA LEU A 469 29.88 4.60 1.96
C LEU A 469 30.92 4.07 0.96
N SER A 470 32.02 4.80 0.78
CA SER A 470 33.09 4.43 -0.15
C SER A 470 33.93 3.26 0.34
N SER A 471 34.31 3.25 1.61
CA SER A 471 35.23 2.26 2.20
C SER A 471 34.56 0.93 2.55
N VAL A 472 33.26 0.96 2.87
CA VAL A 472 32.47 -0.21 3.30
C VAL A 472 31.48 -0.65 2.23
N ASP A 473 30.56 0.23 1.83
CA ASP A 473 29.37 -0.15 1.08
C ASP A 473 29.63 -0.32 -0.43
N LEU A 474 30.47 0.54 -1.02
CA LEU A 474 30.94 0.44 -2.41
C LEU A 474 32.10 -0.54 -2.58
N ASN A 475 32.87 -0.78 -1.53
CA ASN A 475 34.09 -1.57 -1.60
C ASN A 475 33.77 -3.04 -1.88
N ALA A 476 34.10 -3.49 -3.09
CA ALA A 476 33.88 -4.86 -3.54
C ALA A 476 34.69 -5.93 -2.77
N SER A 477 35.65 -5.54 -1.94
CA SER A 477 36.42 -6.46 -1.09
C SER A 477 35.92 -6.48 0.36
N HIS A 478 35.05 -5.54 0.74
CA HIS A 478 34.51 -5.49 2.09
C HIS A 478 33.35 -6.49 2.24
N PRO A 479 33.36 -7.40 3.24
CA PRO A 479 32.32 -8.41 3.39
C PRO A 479 30.90 -7.85 3.51
N GLU A 480 30.75 -6.73 4.22
CA GLU A 480 29.46 -6.04 4.38
C GLU A 480 28.95 -5.45 3.05
N GLY A 481 29.83 -4.78 2.29
CA GLY A 481 29.47 -4.21 0.99
C GLY A 481 29.12 -5.29 -0.04
N LEU A 482 29.85 -6.41 -0.06
CA LEU A 482 29.53 -7.57 -0.88
C LEU A 482 28.14 -8.15 -0.56
N PHE A 483 27.82 -8.29 0.72
CA PHE A 483 26.52 -8.79 1.16
C PHE A 483 25.39 -7.83 0.76
N LYS A 484 25.51 -6.53 1.05
CA LYS A 484 24.50 -5.53 0.69
C LYS A 484 24.28 -5.46 -0.82
N ARG A 485 25.35 -5.49 -1.61
CA ARG A 485 25.28 -5.55 -3.08
C ARG A 485 24.50 -6.77 -3.54
N GLY A 486 24.89 -7.96 -3.10
CA GLY A 486 24.24 -9.20 -3.49
C GLY A 486 22.75 -9.24 -3.11
N LEU A 487 22.41 -8.77 -1.91
CA LEU A 487 21.04 -8.68 -1.44
C LEU A 487 20.20 -7.72 -2.30
N THR A 488 20.69 -6.51 -2.55
CA THR A 488 19.99 -5.50 -3.36
C THR A 488 19.75 -5.99 -4.80
N LEU A 489 20.76 -6.58 -5.42
CA LEU A 489 20.63 -7.12 -6.78
C LEU A 489 19.66 -8.31 -6.83
N ALA A 490 19.64 -9.15 -5.80
CA ALA A 490 18.68 -10.24 -5.69
C ALA A 490 17.24 -9.71 -5.58
N ILE A 491 16.99 -8.66 -4.78
CA ILE A 491 15.69 -8.00 -4.68
C ILE A 491 15.28 -7.45 -6.05
N LEU A 492 16.17 -6.72 -6.74
CA LEU A 492 15.91 -6.14 -8.05
C LEU A 492 15.49 -7.20 -9.07
N GLN A 493 16.17 -8.35 -9.10
CA GLN A 493 15.83 -9.47 -9.98
C GLN A 493 14.47 -10.07 -9.68
N ARG A 494 14.16 -10.37 -8.40
CA ARG A 494 12.86 -10.94 -8.01
C ARG A 494 11.74 -9.96 -8.35
N ARG A 495 11.96 -8.68 -8.12
CA ARG A 495 11.01 -7.61 -8.43
C ARG A 495 10.73 -7.48 -9.93
N MET A 496 11.77 -7.51 -10.77
CA MET A 496 11.61 -7.56 -12.22
C MET A 496 10.75 -8.76 -12.65
N ARG A 497 11.01 -9.96 -12.12
CA ARG A 497 10.21 -11.16 -12.42
C ARG A 497 8.75 -11.01 -11.99
N VAL A 498 8.50 -10.51 -10.78
CA VAL A 498 7.15 -10.22 -10.27
C VAL A 498 6.43 -9.25 -11.21
N ALA A 499 7.07 -8.14 -11.58
CA ALA A 499 6.47 -7.15 -12.48
C ALA A 499 6.16 -7.71 -13.88
N ILE A 500 7.05 -8.55 -14.44
CA ILE A 500 6.84 -9.25 -15.71
C ILE A 500 5.64 -10.22 -15.60
N MET A 501 5.57 -11.02 -14.54
CA MET A 501 4.46 -11.96 -14.31
C MET A 501 3.13 -11.24 -14.08
N GLN A 502 3.12 -10.17 -13.29
CA GLN A 502 1.93 -9.34 -13.10
C GLN A 502 1.46 -8.72 -14.42
N ALA A 503 2.35 -8.16 -15.23
CA ALA A 503 1.98 -7.62 -16.54
C ALA A 503 1.44 -8.72 -17.48
N LYS A 504 1.93 -9.97 -17.38
CA LYS A 504 1.38 -11.14 -18.08
C LYS A 504 -0.03 -11.48 -17.59
N PHE A 505 -0.23 -11.56 -16.28
CA PHE A 505 -1.54 -11.84 -15.69
C PHE A 505 -2.59 -10.78 -16.02
N ASN A 506 -2.18 -9.50 -16.07
CA ASN A 506 -3.04 -8.39 -16.47
C ASN A 506 -3.32 -8.33 -17.99
N GLY A 507 -2.80 -9.28 -18.79
CA GLY A 507 -3.01 -9.32 -20.24
C GLY A 507 -2.26 -8.21 -21.00
N GLN A 508 -1.26 -7.58 -20.38
CA GLN A 508 -0.49 -6.47 -20.93
C GLN A 508 0.78 -6.93 -21.67
N LEU A 509 1.06 -8.24 -21.66
CA LEU A 509 2.27 -8.84 -22.24
C LEU A 509 1.94 -10.00 -23.18
N PRO A 510 2.30 -9.89 -24.48
CA PRO A 510 2.32 -11.03 -25.39
C PRO A 510 3.25 -12.16 -24.88
N GLN A 511 2.98 -13.41 -25.27
CA GLN A 511 3.77 -14.57 -24.81
C GLN A 511 5.25 -14.50 -25.23
N ALA A 512 5.54 -14.04 -26.45
CA ALA A 512 6.91 -13.90 -26.95
C ALA A 512 7.71 -12.90 -26.10
N ASP A 513 7.14 -11.71 -25.87
CA ASP A 513 7.72 -10.66 -25.03
C ASP A 513 7.91 -11.12 -23.59
N PHE A 514 6.93 -11.83 -23.00
CA PHE A 514 7.05 -12.41 -21.65
C PHE A 514 8.27 -13.33 -21.53
N THR A 515 8.44 -14.23 -22.49
CA THR A 515 9.57 -15.17 -22.52
C THR A 515 10.90 -14.43 -22.70
N ALA A 516 10.95 -13.46 -23.62
CA ALA A 516 12.15 -12.66 -23.88
C ALA A 516 12.56 -11.79 -22.67
N LEU A 517 11.59 -11.20 -21.96
CA LEU A 517 11.85 -10.41 -20.74
C LEU A 517 12.47 -11.26 -19.63
N LEU A 518 11.91 -12.44 -19.36
CA LEU A 518 12.48 -13.36 -18.37
C LEU A 518 13.89 -13.81 -18.78
N GLY A 519 14.11 -14.08 -20.07
CA GLY A 519 15.44 -14.39 -20.60
C GLY A 519 16.47 -13.27 -20.38
N VAL A 520 16.07 -12.00 -20.48
CA VAL A 520 16.95 -10.87 -20.14
C VAL A 520 17.25 -10.87 -18.65
N VAL A 521 16.26 -11.07 -17.77
CA VAL A 521 16.50 -11.15 -16.32
C VAL A 521 17.45 -12.29 -15.97
N ASP A 522 17.30 -13.45 -16.60
CA ASP A 522 18.16 -14.62 -16.40
C ASP A 522 19.60 -14.36 -16.85
N LEU A 523 19.79 -13.70 -18.00
CA LEU A 523 21.10 -13.28 -18.48
C LEU A 523 21.87 -12.45 -17.43
N TYR A 524 21.19 -11.49 -16.80
CA TYR A 524 21.80 -10.67 -15.75
C TYR A 524 21.87 -11.37 -14.38
N ALA A 525 21.04 -12.39 -14.13
CA ALA A 525 21.11 -13.20 -12.92
C ALA A 525 22.36 -14.08 -12.86
N GLU A 526 22.79 -14.63 -13.99
CA GLU A 526 24.06 -15.35 -14.11
C GLU A 526 25.27 -14.43 -13.93
N ASN A 527 25.09 -13.12 -14.17
CA ASN A 527 26.11 -12.07 -14.09
C ASN A 527 27.41 -12.42 -14.86
N ASP A 528 27.29 -13.21 -15.93
CA ASP A 528 28.40 -13.58 -16.80
C ASP A 528 28.67 -12.44 -17.78
N ARG A 529 29.64 -11.59 -17.45
CA ARG A 529 30.11 -10.48 -18.30
C ARG A 529 30.48 -10.94 -19.71
N GLY A 530 30.92 -12.19 -19.89
CA GLY A 530 31.23 -12.76 -21.20
C GLY A 530 29.98 -12.95 -22.04
N LYS A 531 28.86 -13.37 -21.44
CA LYS A 531 27.56 -13.48 -22.16
C LYS A 531 26.92 -12.12 -22.41
N ILE A 532 27.02 -11.19 -21.46
CA ILE A 532 26.46 -9.83 -21.62
C ILE A 532 27.24 -9.04 -22.68
N ASN A 533 28.57 -9.08 -22.66
CA ASN A 533 29.41 -8.30 -23.60
C ASN A 533 29.58 -8.92 -24.99
N LYS A 534 29.54 -10.27 -25.15
CA LYS A 534 29.68 -10.90 -26.48
C LYS A 534 28.58 -10.54 -27.46
N ASN A 535 27.44 -10.10 -26.94
CA ASN A 535 26.29 -9.77 -27.74
C ASN A 535 26.25 -8.26 -28.10
N ALA A 536 27.05 -7.41 -27.44
CA ALA A 536 27.09 -5.97 -27.66
C ALA A 536 27.88 -5.63 -28.93
N ASP A 537 27.18 -5.38 -30.04
CA ASP A 537 27.83 -4.94 -31.27
C ASP A 537 28.46 -3.55 -31.13
N ALA A 538 29.67 -3.41 -31.67
CA ALA A 538 30.31 -2.13 -31.85
C ALA A 538 29.37 -1.19 -32.62
N PHE A 539 29.37 0.09 -32.26
CA PHE A 539 28.60 1.20 -32.85
C PHE A 539 27.18 1.48 -32.32
N GLY A 540 26.64 0.67 -31.39
CA GLY A 540 25.36 0.96 -30.72
C GLY A 540 24.12 0.36 -31.39
N ASN A 541 24.31 -0.55 -32.34
CA ASN A 541 23.24 -1.39 -32.87
C ASN A 541 23.11 -2.64 -31.98
N VAL A 542 22.39 -2.54 -30.87
CA VAL A 542 22.11 -3.73 -30.05
C VAL A 542 21.21 -4.68 -30.85
N THR A 543 21.76 -5.80 -31.32
CA THR A 543 21.10 -6.82 -32.15
C THR A 543 20.41 -7.94 -31.35
N HIS A 544 20.43 -7.84 -30.02
CA HIS A 544 19.88 -8.83 -29.09
C HIS A 544 19.14 -8.14 -27.94
N SER A 545 18.46 -8.91 -27.11
CA SER A 545 17.69 -8.37 -25.98
C SER A 545 18.59 -8.01 -24.79
N VAL A 546 18.46 -6.79 -24.25
CA VAL A 546 19.28 -6.25 -23.14
C VAL A 546 18.49 -5.34 -22.20
N LEU A 547 19.13 -4.97 -21.10
CA LEU A 547 18.64 -3.95 -20.18
C LEU A 547 19.42 -2.64 -20.34
N HIS A 548 18.71 -1.51 -20.41
CA HIS A 548 19.28 -0.16 -20.46
C HIS A 548 19.00 0.59 -19.17
N GLN A 549 19.94 1.43 -18.73
CA GLN A 549 19.66 2.46 -17.72
C GLN A 549 18.86 3.59 -18.39
N LEU A 550 17.73 4.00 -17.80
CA LEU A 550 16.98 5.13 -18.33
C LEU A 550 17.82 6.41 -18.27
N HIS A 551 17.84 7.16 -19.37
CA HIS A 551 18.45 8.48 -19.42
C HIS A 551 17.44 9.53 -19.91
N LEU A 552 17.40 10.68 -19.25
CA LEU A 552 16.65 11.85 -19.67
C LEU A 552 17.65 12.97 -19.99
N LEU A 553 17.63 13.48 -21.22
CA LEU A 553 18.61 14.48 -21.69
C LEU A 553 20.07 14.04 -21.45
N LEU A 554 20.37 12.75 -21.70
CA LEU A 554 21.67 12.11 -21.45
C LEU A 554 22.10 12.11 -19.97
N ARG A 555 21.16 12.27 -19.03
CA ARG A 555 21.39 12.14 -17.59
C ARG A 555 20.75 10.86 -17.06
N PRO A 556 21.45 10.05 -16.26
CA PRO A 556 20.89 8.81 -15.74
C PRO A 556 19.75 9.12 -14.76
N VAL A 557 18.69 8.32 -14.86
CA VAL A 557 17.64 8.24 -13.85
C VAL A 557 17.87 6.95 -13.08
N GLU A 558 18.34 7.05 -11.84
CA GLU A 558 18.76 5.90 -11.06
C GLU A 558 17.60 4.96 -10.69
N GLY A 559 17.87 3.65 -10.65
CA GLY A 559 16.87 2.63 -10.32
C GLY A 559 15.76 2.42 -11.36
N VAL A 560 15.82 3.08 -12.51
CA VAL A 560 14.85 2.95 -13.61
C VAL A 560 15.51 2.37 -14.85
N TYR A 561 14.91 1.31 -15.39
CA TYR A 561 15.52 0.52 -16.45
C TYR A 561 14.58 0.35 -17.63
N VAL A 562 15.14 0.09 -18.81
CA VAL A 562 14.38 -0.18 -20.03
C VAL A 562 14.85 -1.49 -20.63
N PHE A 563 13.96 -2.48 -20.67
CA PHE A 563 14.17 -3.69 -21.42
C PHE A 563 14.02 -3.37 -22.90
N ARG A 564 15.06 -3.64 -23.68
CA ARG A 564 14.99 -3.60 -25.14
C ARG A 564 15.05 -5.04 -25.63
N LEU A 565 13.96 -5.50 -26.22
CA LEU A 565 13.80 -6.86 -26.73
C LEU A 565 14.01 -6.83 -28.24
N VAL A 566 14.98 -7.59 -28.73
CA VAL A 566 15.19 -7.79 -30.16
C VAL A 566 14.76 -9.20 -30.51
N MET A 567 13.66 -9.31 -31.25
CA MET A 567 13.02 -10.54 -31.68
C MET A 567 12.93 -10.55 -33.21
N GLU A 568 12.68 -11.70 -33.84
CA GLU A 568 12.64 -11.82 -35.30
C GLU A 568 11.69 -10.79 -35.94
N GLY A 569 12.28 -9.83 -36.66
CA GLY A 569 11.53 -8.76 -37.36
C GLY A 569 10.93 -7.66 -36.47
N ARG A 570 11.21 -7.63 -35.15
CA ARG A 570 10.58 -6.71 -34.19
C ARG A 570 11.52 -6.28 -33.07
N VAL A 571 11.49 -4.98 -32.74
CA VAL A 571 12.02 -4.44 -31.49
C VAL A 571 10.85 -4.04 -30.59
N ALA A 572 10.87 -4.48 -29.33
CA ALA A 572 9.91 -4.06 -28.32
C ALA A 572 10.63 -3.50 -27.10
N GLU A 573 10.09 -2.45 -26.50
CA GLU A 573 10.72 -1.75 -25.39
C GLU A 573 9.76 -1.63 -24.21
N TYR A 574 10.24 -2.00 -23.02
CA TYR A 574 9.46 -1.95 -21.78
C TYR A 574 10.21 -1.17 -20.71
N LEU A 575 9.55 -0.17 -20.16
CA LEU A 575 10.01 0.63 -19.04
C LEU A 575 9.71 -0.10 -17.73
N PHE A 576 10.74 -0.33 -16.93
CA PHE A 576 10.66 -0.87 -15.58
C PHE A 576 10.95 0.23 -14.54
N THR A 577 9.96 0.53 -13.72
CA THR A 577 9.95 1.58 -12.68
C THR A 577 9.48 0.97 -11.36
N PRO A 578 10.41 0.44 -10.54
CA PRO A 578 10.10 -0.02 -9.18
C PRO A 578 9.39 1.05 -8.36
N ASP A 579 8.37 0.70 -7.57
CA ASP A 579 7.64 1.64 -6.69
C ASP A 579 6.95 2.79 -7.44
N ALA A 580 6.59 2.59 -8.71
CA ALA A 580 5.90 3.63 -9.46
C ALA A 580 4.59 4.04 -8.75
N PRO A 581 4.25 5.35 -8.74
CA PRO A 581 3.09 5.87 -8.01
C PRO A 581 1.74 5.36 -8.53
N ASP A 582 1.71 4.78 -9.72
CA ASP A 582 0.54 4.12 -10.31
C ASP A 582 0.44 2.62 -10.01
N GLY A 583 1.40 2.07 -9.24
CA GLY A 583 1.50 0.64 -8.92
C GLY A 583 1.91 -0.25 -10.09
N ARG A 584 2.21 0.33 -11.26
CA ARG A 584 2.57 -0.43 -12.46
C ARG A 584 4.07 -0.40 -12.68
N GLU A 585 4.76 -1.43 -12.23
CA GLU A 585 6.23 -1.45 -12.32
C GLU A 585 6.76 -1.71 -13.73
N LEU A 586 6.00 -2.40 -14.59
CA LEU A 586 6.40 -2.68 -15.96
C LEU A 586 5.34 -2.18 -16.95
N ARG A 587 5.76 -1.38 -17.93
CA ARG A 587 4.88 -0.85 -18.98
C ARG A 587 5.60 -0.71 -20.31
N PRO A 588 4.90 -0.78 -21.45
CA PRO A 588 5.46 -0.42 -22.75
C PRO A 588 6.11 0.96 -22.72
N PHE A 589 7.30 1.10 -23.30
CA PHE A 589 8.02 2.37 -23.32
C PHE A 589 7.25 3.47 -24.06
N SER A 590 6.38 3.10 -25.00
CA SER A 590 5.46 4.01 -25.68
C SER A 590 4.49 4.74 -24.74
N GLU A 591 4.26 4.22 -23.54
CA GLU A 591 3.42 4.85 -22.50
C GLU A 591 4.18 5.87 -21.64
N PHE A 592 5.48 6.11 -21.87
CA PHE A 592 6.28 7.03 -21.04
C PHE A 592 5.63 8.41 -20.87
N VAL A 593 5.23 9.04 -21.99
CA VAL A 593 4.69 10.40 -21.97
C VAL A 593 3.33 10.46 -21.27
N SER A 594 2.46 9.48 -21.51
CA SER A 594 1.15 9.44 -20.83
C SER A 594 1.33 9.19 -19.33
N ALA A 595 2.26 8.33 -18.94
CA ALA A 595 2.55 8.07 -17.53
C ALA A 595 3.10 9.31 -16.80
N VAL A 596 3.99 10.08 -17.44
CA VAL A 596 4.48 11.36 -16.90
C VAL A 596 3.33 12.36 -16.73
N LYS A 597 2.46 12.47 -17.74
CA LYS A 597 1.32 13.41 -17.74
C LYS A 597 0.26 13.10 -16.70
N THR A 598 -0.19 11.85 -16.61
CA THR A 598 -1.44 11.52 -15.91
C THR A 598 -1.26 10.58 -14.73
N ARG A 599 -0.10 9.94 -14.60
CA ARG A 599 0.12 8.86 -13.62
C ARG A 599 1.15 9.19 -12.53
N GLY A 600 1.62 10.44 -12.48
CA GLY A 600 2.57 10.90 -11.46
C GLY A 600 4.02 10.46 -11.69
N LEU A 601 4.34 9.89 -12.86
CA LEU A 601 5.70 9.41 -13.14
C LEU A 601 6.73 10.55 -13.22
N GLY A 602 6.32 11.79 -13.46
CA GLY A 602 7.23 12.94 -13.51
C GLY A 602 7.97 13.19 -12.19
N ASP A 603 7.23 13.32 -11.08
CA ASP A 603 7.83 13.55 -9.74
C ASP A 603 8.72 12.36 -9.35
N TYR A 604 8.22 11.14 -9.59
CA TYR A 604 8.95 9.89 -9.36
C TYR A 604 10.31 9.83 -10.08
N LEU A 605 10.37 10.27 -11.35
CA LEU A 605 11.60 10.32 -12.13
C LEU A 605 12.51 11.45 -11.65
N PHE A 606 11.94 12.58 -11.24
CA PHE A 606 12.68 13.74 -10.76
C PHE A 606 13.50 13.44 -9.50
N GLU A 607 12.92 12.73 -8.55
CA GLU A 607 13.58 12.32 -7.29
C GLU A 607 14.78 11.39 -7.51
N ARG A 608 14.77 10.62 -8.61
CA ARG A 608 15.80 9.66 -8.99
C ARG A 608 16.96 10.26 -9.79
N LEU A 609 16.90 11.55 -10.10
CA LEU A 609 18.00 12.30 -10.71
C LEU A 609 18.98 12.80 -9.65
N TYR A 610 20.27 12.83 -10.00
CA TYR A 610 21.27 13.58 -9.23
C TYR A 610 20.81 15.02 -9.05
N VAL A 611 21.05 15.60 -7.88
CA VAL A 611 20.66 16.98 -7.55
C VAL A 611 21.16 17.97 -8.59
N LYS A 612 22.41 17.85 -9.04
CA LYS A 612 23.01 18.69 -10.08
C LYS A 612 22.33 18.59 -11.46
N HIS A 613 21.52 17.57 -11.72
CA HIS A 613 20.79 17.37 -12.97
C HIS A 613 19.31 17.77 -12.87
N GLN A 614 18.76 17.90 -11.66
CA GLN A 614 17.37 18.25 -11.42
C GLN A 614 16.92 19.55 -12.11
N PRO A 615 17.70 20.67 -12.12
CA PRO A 615 17.23 21.90 -12.77
C PRO A 615 16.93 21.75 -14.26
N GLN A 616 17.76 20.99 -14.99
CA GLN A 616 17.63 20.82 -16.44
C GLN A 616 16.53 19.83 -16.80
N VAL A 617 16.55 18.65 -16.17
CA VAL A 617 15.59 17.58 -16.49
C VAL A 617 14.21 17.88 -15.88
N GLY A 618 14.16 18.60 -14.76
CA GLY A 618 12.91 19.03 -14.14
C GLY A 618 12.09 19.95 -15.03
N ILE A 619 12.72 20.82 -15.84
CA ILE A 619 12.04 21.62 -16.86
C ILE A 619 11.41 20.70 -17.91
N TYR A 620 12.17 19.74 -18.44
CA TYR A 620 11.64 18.78 -19.42
C TYR A 620 10.45 17.97 -18.89
N LEU A 621 10.53 17.46 -17.66
CA LEU A 621 9.43 16.71 -17.04
C LEU A 621 8.19 17.58 -16.81
N ARG A 622 8.39 18.82 -16.36
CA ARG A 622 7.30 19.80 -16.19
C ARG A 622 6.64 20.15 -17.52
N ASP A 623 7.43 20.41 -18.56
CA ASP A 623 6.92 20.71 -19.91
C ASP A 623 6.10 19.53 -20.45
N LEU A 624 6.54 18.29 -20.21
CA LEU A 624 5.75 17.11 -20.54
C LEU A 624 4.43 17.07 -19.77
N GLN A 625 4.39 17.47 -18.50
CA GLN A 625 3.17 17.46 -17.68
C GLN A 625 2.19 18.58 -18.06
N GLU A 626 2.69 19.80 -18.26
CA GLU A 626 1.86 21.01 -18.38
C GLU A 626 1.43 21.31 -19.82
N LEU A 627 2.24 20.95 -20.82
CA LEU A 627 1.96 21.30 -22.21
C LEU A 627 1.19 20.18 -22.93
N SER A 628 -0.03 20.50 -23.37
CA SER A 628 -0.88 19.59 -24.14
C SER A 628 -0.19 19.07 -25.41
N SER A 629 0.63 19.91 -26.06
CA SER A 629 1.35 19.62 -27.30
C SER A 629 2.68 18.88 -27.10
N ALA A 630 3.25 18.89 -25.89
CA ALA A 630 4.52 18.22 -25.62
C ALA A 630 4.34 16.69 -25.72
N LYS A 631 5.10 16.05 -26.61
CA LYS A 631 4.99 14.62 -26.91
C LYS A 631 6.32 13.90 -27.05
N THR A 632 7.46 14.58 -26.97
CA THR A 632 8.75 13.96 -27.31
C THR A 632 9.17 13.00 -26.19
N PRO A 633 9.13 11.67 -26.40
CA PRO A 633 9.64 10.71 -25.44
C PRO A 633 11.17 10.79 -25.38
N PRO A 634 11.80 10.31 -24.31
CA PRO A 634 13.25 10.20 -24.25
C PRO A 634 13.74 9.20 -25.31
N THR A 635 14.90 9.50 -25.90
CA THR A 635 15.54 8.61 -26.87
C THR A 635 16.42 7.60 -26.13
N LEU A 636 16.21 6.31 -26.38
CA LEU A 636 17.11 5.27 -25.90
C LEU A 636 18.40 5.32 -26.70
N ASN A 637 19.49 5.67 -26.04
CA ASN A 637 20.81 5.59 -26.64
C ASN A 637 21.27 4.13 -26.63
N GLY A 638 21.32 3.49 -27.81
CA GLY A 638 21.74 2.09 -27.97
C GLY A 638 23.14 1.77 -27.43
N ARG A 639 23.99 2.79 -27.22
CA ARG A 639 25.34 2.63 -26.64
C ARG A 639 25.35 2.57 -25.10
N ILE A 640 24.25 2.89 -24.44
CA ILE A 640 24.14 2.97 -22.99
C ILE A 640 23.25 1.82 -22.50
N HIS A 641 23.69 0.58 -22.71
CA HIS A 641 23.10 -0.61 -22.09
C HIS A 641 23.94 -1.04 -20.89
N LEU A 642 23.34 -1.83 -20.01
CA LEU A 642 24.03 -2.39 -18.86
C LEU A 642 24.93 -3.54 -19.32
N THR A 643 26.22 -3.40 -19.08
CA THR A 643 27.24 -4.42 -19.36
C THR A 643 27.60 -5.26 -18.13
N ASP A 644 27.25 -4.77 -16.94
CA ASP A 644 27.47 -5.42 -15.65
C ASP A 644 26.27 -5.15 -14.75
N PHE A 645 25.64 -6.18 -14.21
CA PHE A 645 24.49 -5.98 -13.32
C PHE A 645 24.91 -5.34 -11.99
N ASN A 646 26.18 -5.47 -11.58
CA ASN A 646 26.70 -4.81 -10.39
C ASN A 646 26.64 -3.27 -10.50
N SER A 647 26.68 -2.72 -11.72
CA SER A 647 26.63 -1.27 -11.91
C SER A 647 25.30 -0.68 -11.44
N CYS A 648 24.21 -1.46 -11.41
CA CYS A 648 22.93 -1.04 -10.84
C CYS A 648 23.10 -0.60 -9.37
N TYR A 649 23.85 -1.37 -8.58
CA TYR A 649 24.12 -1.04 -7.18
C TYR A 649 25.10 0.13 -7.03
N GLU A 650 26.17 0.12 -7.84
CA GLU A 650 27.22 1.15 -7.78
C GLU A 650 26.70 2.53 -8.19
N SER A 651 25.83 2.60 -9.20
CA SER A 651 25.24 3.84 -9.70
C SER A 651 24.35 4.51 -8.65
N LEU A 652 23.59 3.70 -7.90
CA LEU A 652 22.73 4.16 -6.80
C LEU A 652 23.55 4.76 -5.65
N LEU A 653 24.61 4.08 -5.19
CA LEU A 653 25.50 4.64 -4.17
C LEU A 653 26.29 5.86 -4.67
N SER A 654 26.69 5.88 -5.94
CA SER A 654 27.37 7.02 -6.55
C SER A 654 26.50 8.27 -6.54
N LYS A 655 25.19 8.12 -6.78
CA LYS A 655 24.22 9.23 -6.63
C LYS A 655 24.15 9.73 -5.20
N VAL A 656 24.01 8.83 -4.23
CA VAL A 656 23.99 9.22 -2.81
C VAL A 656 25.21 10.04 -2.44
N ILE A 657 26.41 9.55 -2.81
CA ILE A 657 27.66 10.24 -2.53
C ILE A 657 27.68 11.62 -3.21
N SER A 658 27.30 11.70 -4.49
CA SER A 658 27.25 12.98 -5.21
C SER A 658 26.22 13.95 -4.65
N ASP A 659 25.09 13.47 -4.12
CA ASP A 659 24.04 14.33 -3.57
C ASP A 659 24.41 14.84 -2.16
N VAL A 660 25.12 14.05 -1.36
CA VAL A 660 25.69 14.47 -0.07
C VAL A 660 26.78 15.52 -0.29
N ASP A 661 27.63 15.33 -1.31
CA ASP A 661 28.69 16.28 -1.68
C ASP A 661 28.12 17.63 -2.18
N GLU A 662 27.02 17.59 -2.94
CA GLU A 662 26.37 18.79 -3.49
C GLU A 662 25.49 19.54 -2.46
N LYS A 663 24.96 18.85 -1.42
CA LYS A 663 24.04 19.44 -0.43
C LYS A 663 24.39 19.08 1.01
N THR A 664 24.65 20.11 1.81
CA THR A 664 24.84 20.03 3.27
C THR A 664 23.54 20.03 4.09
N ARG A 665 22.38 19.58 3.56
CA ARG A 665 21.11 19.53 4.32
C ARG A 665 20.25 18.29 4.02
N SER A 666 19.45 17.91 5.04
CA SER A 666 18.66 16.69 5.28
C SER A 666 18.37 15.78 4.08
N LEU A 667 19.11 14.67 4.05
CA LEU A 667 19.04 13.56 3.10
C LEU A 667 18.07 12.45 3.57
N ARG A 668 16.92 12.83 4.15
CA ARG A 668 16.02 11.89 4.85
C ARG A 668 15.51 10.75 3.93
N GLU A 669 15.50 10.97 2.60
CA GLU A 669 14.94 10.05 1.60
C GLU A 669 15.94 9.43 0.59
N ILE A 670 17.15 9.99 0.41
CA ILE A 670 17.91 9.73 -0.83
C ILE A 670 18.41 8.28 -0.93
N ILE A 671 18.96 7.68 0.12
CA ILE A 671 19.66 6.38 0.00
C ILE A 671 18.67 5.23 -0.14
N ASN A 672 17.66 5.29 0.70
CA ASN A 672 16.67 4.26 0.84
C ASN A 672 15.61 4.39 -0.27
N GLY A 673 15.12 5.59 -0.59
CA GLY A 673 14.20 5.83 -1.71
C GLY A 673 14.80 5.56 -3.11
N LEU A 674 16.13 5.47 -3.23
CA LEU A 674 16.83 5.17 -4.49
C LEU A 674 16.85 3.67 -4.83
N PHE A 675 17.11 2.80 -3.86
CA PHE A 675 17.14 1.36 -4.08
C PHE A 675 15.74 0.81 -4.28
N PHE A 676 14.89 1.00 -3.27
CA PHE A 676 13.45 0.71 -3.23
C PHE A 676 12.90 1.52 -2.07
N ASP A 677 11.72 2.13 -2.20
CA ASP A 677 11.10 2.86 -1.09
C ASP A 677 11.14 1.98 0.19
N THR A 678 11.90 2.39 1.20
CA THR A 678 12.15 1.55 2.39
C THR A 678 10.90 1.30 3.19
N ALA A 679 9.95 2.23 3.12
CA ALA A 679 8.67 2.04 3.73
C ALA A 679 7.82 1.04 2.91
N VAL A 680 7.98 0.98 1.58
CA VAL A 680 7.40 -0.09 0.74
C VAL A 680 8.07 -1.43 1.00
N ALA A 681 9.39 -1.47 1.16
CA ALA A 681 10.13 -2.68 1.52
C ALA A 681 9.72 -3.19 2.90
N ALA A 682 9.51 -2.30 3.87
CA ALA A 682 8.98 -2.64 5.19
C ALA A 682 7.54 -3.16 5.11
N ALA A 683 6.68 -2.52 4.30
CA ALA A 683 5.32 -3.00 4.07
C ALA A 683 5.30 -4.39 3.41
N GLY A 684 6.18 -4.64 2.44
CA GLY A 684 6.37 -5.96 1.81
C GLY A 684 6.86 -7.02 2.79
N ALA A 685 7.87 -6.69 3.61
CA ALA A 685 8.40 -7.55 4.67
C ALA A 685 7.33 -7.96 5.70
N ILE A 686 6.44 -7.02 6.04
CA ILE A 686 5.35 -7.19 7.01
C ILE A 686 4.10 -7.82 6.37
N SER A 687 4.02 -7.93 5.04
CA SER A 687 2.81 -8.41 4.36
C SER A 687 2.40 -9.81 4.84
N ILE A 688 1.25 -9.88 5.51
CA ILE A 688 0.56 -11.12 5.94
C ILE A 688 -0.37 -11.63 4.84
N VAL A 689 -0.69 -10.78 3.85
CA VAL A 689 -1.58 -11.10 2.73
C VAL A 689 -0.83 -11.92 1.70
N PHE A 690 -1.55 -12.83 1.04
CA PHE A 690 -1.08 -13.49 -0.17
C PHE A 690 -0.77 -12.44 -1.26
N ALA A 691 0.22 -12.73 -2.11
CA ALA A 691 0.73 -11.76 -3.05
C ALA A 691 -0.38 -11.22 -3.99
N PRO A 692 -0.48 -9.88 -4.18
CA PRO A 692 -1.38 -9.32 -5.15
C PRO A 692 -0.97 -9.77 -6.55
N VAL A 693 -1.92 -10.35 -7.27
CA VAL A 693 -1.67 -10.88 -8.62
C VAL A 693 -1.92 -9.80 -9.68
N GLY A 694 -2.96 -8.99 -9.49
CA GLY A 694 -3.25 -7.81 -10.31
C GLY A 694 -2.72 -6.51 -9.70
N ILE A 695 -2.66 -5.45 -10.52
CA ILE A 695 -2.37 -4.09 -10.06
C ILE A 695 -3.68 -3.51 -9.52
N ALA A 696 -4.07 -3.92 -8.32
CA ALA A 696 -5.28 -3.42 -7.67
C ALA A 696 -4.94 -2.14 -6.89
N LEU A 697 -5.71 -1.05 -7.10
CA LEU A 697 -5.51 0.19 -6.34
C LEU A 697 -5.54 -0.04 -4.83
N SER A 698 -6.30 -1.02 -4.32
CA SER A 698 -6.30 -1.36 -2.89
C SER A 698 -4.96 -1.86 -2.39
N ALA A 699 -4.25 -2.68 -3.16
CA ALA A 699 -2.91 -3.10 -2.78
C ALA A 699 -1.94 -1.92 -2.78
N VAL A 700 -2.10 -1.00 -3.74
CA VAL A 700 -1.31 0.25 -3.81
C VAL A 700 -1.63 1.17 -2.64
N LEU A 701 -2.91 1.37 -2.31
CA LEU A 701 -3.35 2.24 -1.21
C LEU A 701 -3.01 1.63 0.14
N PHE A 702 -3.16 0.31 0.32
CA PHE A 702 -2.66 -0.40 1.49
C PHE A 702 -1.17 -0.15 1.68
N THR A 703 -0.38 -0.38 0.63
CA THR A 703 1.08 -0.20 0.68
C THR A 703 1.43 1.26 0.96
N LYS A 704 0.78 2.22 0.30
CA LYS A 704 0.97 3.65 0.52
C LYS A 704 0.59 4.07 1.94
N ALA A 705 -0.53 3.59 2.46
CA ALA A 705 -0.98 3.88 3.82
C ALA A 705 -0.01 3.27 4.85
N MET A 706 0.52 2.09 4.58
CA MET A 706 1.62 1.52 5.38
C MET A 706 2.86 2.40 5.36
N VAL A 707 3.29 2.81 4.17
CA VAL A 707 4.44 3.68 3.95
C VAL A 707 4.31 4.98 4.76
N GLN A 708 3.20 5.69 4.55
CA GLN A 708 2.91 6.96 5.19
C GLN A 708 2.73 6.81 6.71
N GLY A 709 2.21 5.66 7.16
CA GLY A 709 2.14 5.30 8.57
C GLY A 709 3.51 5.20 9.21
N PHE A 710 4.42 4.45 8.59
CA PHE A 710 5.81 4.31 9.07
C PHE A 710 6.60 5.61 9.00
N GLU A 711 6.44 6.41 7.93
CA GLU A 711 7.08 7.72 7.81
C GLU A 711 6.64 8.68 8.91
N ALA A 712 5.32 8.88 9.08
CA ALA A 712 4.77 9.73 10.13
C ALA A 712 5.21 9.25 11.51
N TYR A 713 5.32 7.93 11.69
CA TYR A 713 5.81 7.33 12.93
C TYR A 713 7.31 7.63 13.16
N GLY A 714 8.16 7.47 12.15
CA GLY A 714 9.59 7.79 12.22
C GLY A 714 9.86 9.27 12.50
N LEU A 715 8.94 10.15 12.08
CA LEU A 715 8.95 11.59 12.33
C LEU A 715 8.39 11.99 13.70
N GLY A 716 7.93 11.04 14.52
CA GLY A 716 7.32 11.31 15.82
C GLY A 716 5.86 11.80 15.76
N ASP A 717 5.27 11.94 14.57
CA ASP A 717 3.86 12.35 14.37
C ASP A 717 2.91 11.14 14.53
N ARG A 718 2.66 10.79 15.80
CA ARG A 718 1.91 9.59 16.19
C ARG A 718 0.43 9.64 15.76
N ALA A 719 -0.17 10.82 15.69
CA ALA A 719 -1.59 10.96 15.31
C ALA A 719 -1.78 10.69 13.81
N LYS A 720 -0.86 11.22 12.99
CA LYS A 720 -0.86 10.99 11.54
C LYS A 720 -0.50 9.55 11.20
N ALA A 721 0.46 8.95 11.91
CA ALA A 721 0.80 7.53 11.76
C ALA A 721 -0.40 6.61 11.99
N LEU A 722 -1.16 6.84 13.06
CA LEU A 722 -2.36 6.06 13.37
C LEU A 722 -3.44 6.18 12.29
N SER A 723 -3.65 7.38 11.75
CA SER A 723 -4.61 7.58 10.64
C SER A 723 -4.24 6.72 9.45
N HIS A 724 -2.95 6.70 9.07
CA HIS A 724 -2.48 5.93 7.93
C HIS A 724 -2.53 4.42 8.18
N PHE A 725 -2.22 3.92 9.38
CA PHE A 725 -2.41 2.50 9.70
C PHE A 725 -3.88 2.08 9.73
N LYS A 726 -4.78 2.99 10.13
CA LYS A 726 -6.22 2.78 10.01
C LYS A 726 -6.65 2.69 8.55
N ASP A 727 -6.16 3.59 7.70
CA ASP A 727 -6.38 3.53 6.26
C ASP A 727 -5.88 2.19 5.70
N ALA A 728 -4.68 1.74 6.09
CA ALA A 728 -4.16 0.43 5.72
C ALA A 728 -5.06 -0.73 6.20
N LEU A 729 -5.61 -0.69 7.42
CA LEU A 729 -6.56 -1.70 7.89
C LEU A 729 -7.88 -1.70 7.10
N ILE A 730 -8.38 -0.53 6.74
CA ILE A 730 -9.54 -0.36 5.87
C ILE A 730 -9.24 -0.99 4.51
N GLU A 731 -8.05 -0.75 3.97
CA GLU A 731 -7.62 -1.32 2.69
C GLU A 731 -7.34 -2.82 2.75
N LEU A 732 -6.81 -3.31 3.86
CA LEU A 732 -6.61 -4.72 4.11
C LEU A 732 -7.94 -5.46 4.22
N ALA A 733 -8.90 -4.87 4.94
CA ALA A 733 -10.29 -5.33 4.93
C ALA A 733 -10.83 -5.30 3.50
N SER A 734 -10.46 -4.29 2.70
CA SER A 734 -10.89 -4.15 1.31
C SER A 734 -10.30 -5.20 0.36
N LEU A 735 -9.14 -5.76 0.69
CA LEU A 735 -8.50 -6.87 -0.01
C LEU A 735 -9.10 -8.25 0.36
N GLY A 736 -9.68 -8.40 1.56
CA GLY A 736 -10.32 -9.65 2.01
C GLY A 736 -11.85 -9.65 2.11
N LYS A 737 -12.51 -8.54 1.73
CA LYS A 737 -13.82 -8.03 2.26
C LYS A 737 -14.74 -9.02 2.97
N ALA A 738 -14.67 -8.98 4.30
CA ALA A 738 -15.85 -8.80 5.13
C ALA A 738 -16.25 -7.30 5.12
N GLY A 739 -17.54 -7.01 4.97
CA GLY A 739 -18.06 -5.65 5.12
C GLY A 739 -17.90 -5.15 6.56
N PHE A 740 -18.02 -3.84 6.75
CA PHE A 740 -18.00 -3.12 8.03
C PHE A 740 -19.14 -3.47 9.01
N ALA A 741 -19.74 -4.65 8.91
CA ALA A 741 -20.86 -5.10 9.73
C ALA A 741 -20.41 -6.24 10.65
N LYS A 742 -20.22 -5.92 11.95
CA LYS A 742 -20.28 -6.77 13.16
C LYS A 742 -19.67 -8.19 13.15
N SER A 743 -18.94 -8.62 12.13
CA SER A 743 -18.36 -9.96 12.01
C SER A 743 -16.85 -9.90 12.25
N SER A 744 -16.38 -10.84 13.06
CA SER A 744 -15.03 -10.99 13.63
C SER A 744 -13.88 -10.50 12.73
N VAL A 745 -12.95 -9.74 13.33
CA VAL A 745 -11.62 -9.40 12.77
C VAL A 745 -10.99 -10.66 12.16
N THR A 746 -10.58 -10.60 10.89
CA THR A 746 -9.98 -11.75 10.18
C THR A 746 -8.63 -12.12 10.78
N GLN A 747 -8.15 -13.36 10.60
CA GLN A 747 -6.83 -13.75 11.11
C GLN A 747 -5.72 -12.88 10.52
N VAL A 748 -5.81 -12.51 9.24
CA VAL A 748 -4.87 -11.58 8.58
C VAL A 748 -4.89 -10.19 9.23
N GLN A 749 -6.06 -9.68 9.61
CA GLN A 749 -6.16 -8.42 10.37
C GLN A 749 -5.62 -8.58 11.79
N LYS A 750 -5.86 -9.72 12.47
CA LYS A 750 -5.32 -10.00 13.81
C LYS A 750 -3.80 -10.11 13.79
N ASP A 751 -3.25 -10.77 12.77
CA ASP A 751 -1.81 -10.86 12.53
C ASP A 751 -1.23 -9.48 12.22
N PHE A 752 -1.94 -8.63 11.48
CA PHE A 752 -1.53 -7.24 11.19
C PHE A 752 -1.51 -6.39 12.45
N ILE A 753 -2.58 -6.49 13.23
CA ILE A 753 -2.73 -5.86 14.54
C ILE A 753 -1.65 -6.40 15.51
N GLY A 754 -1.33 -7.69 15.45
CA GLY A 754 -0.26 -8.34 16.19
C GLY A 754 1.13 -7.88 15.77
N LEU A 755 1.35 -7.66 14.47
CA LEU A 755 2.56 -7.07 13.88
C LEU A 755 2.75 -5.58 14.23
N LEU A 756 1.68 -4.90 14.62
CA LEU A 756 1.75 -3.56 15.21
C LEU A 756 1.98 -3.59 16.73
N GLY A 757 1.87 -4.79 17.35
CA GLY A 757 2.22 -5.27 18.71
C GLY A 757 1.97 -4.42 19.94
N ASP A 758 1.43 -3.22 19.81
CA ASP A 758 1.05 -2.42 20.95
C ASP A 758 -0.37 -2.81 21.34
N ALA A 759 -0.56 -3.36 22.55
CA ALA A 759 -1.90 -3.53 23.13
C ALA A 759 -2.70 -2.21 23.06
N PHE A 760 -1.99 -1.07 23.09
CA PHE A 760 -2.51 0.28 22.88
C PHE A 760 -2.97 0.58 21.45
N LEU A 761 -2.29 0.07 20.42
CA LEU A 761 -2.68 0.21 19.01
C LEU A 761 -3.85 -0.71 18.69
N VAL A 762 -3.83 -1.93 19.22
CA VAL A 762 -4.95 -2.89 19.14
C VAL A 762 -6.18 -2.31 19.80
N GLU A 763 -6.06 -1.87 21.05
CA GLU A 763 -7.15 -1.31 21.84
C GLU A 763 -7.61 0.02 21.25
N LYS A 764 -6.75 0.88 20.71
CA LYS A 764 -7.13 2.15 20.07
C LYS A 764 -7.68 2.01 18.65
N LEU A 765 -7.23 1.05 17.84
CA LEU A 765 -7.82 0.77 16.51
C LEU A 765 -9.19 0.09 16.64
N VAL A 766 -9.34 -0.80 17.62
CA VAL A 766 -10.64 -1.38 18.02
C VAL A 766 -11.51 -0.31 18.69
N ALA A 767 -10.94 0.56 19.54
CA ALA A 767 -11.64 1.64 20.24
C ALA A 767 -11.84 2.92 19.43
N GLU A 768 -11.27 3.11 18.25
CA GLU A 768 -11.61 4.20 17.32
C GLU A 768 -12.56 3.72 16.22
N ALA A 769 -12.68 2.41 16.04
CA ALA A 769 -13.86 1.78 15.45
C ALA A 769 -15.07 1.76 16.43
N SER A 770 -14.85 1.97 17.75
CA SER A 770 -15.90 1.99 18.79
C SER A 770 -15.92 3.23 19.72
N GLY A 771 -15.09 4.25 19.45
CA GLY A 771 -15.02 5.60 20.03
C GLY A 771 -14.59 5.89 21.50
N GLN A 772 -13.38 5.58 22.03
CA GLN A 772 -12.75 6.24 23.24
C GLN A 772 -11.17 6.14 23.36
N PRO A 773 -10.44 6.99 24.17
CA PRO A 773 -8.99 7.27 23.97
C PRO A 773 -7.97 7.20 25.18
N ARG A 774 -6.67 6.91 24.88
CA ARG A 774 -5.35 7.56 25.31
C ARG A 774 -4.21 6.83 26.11
N LEU A 775 -2.97 6.92 25.53
CA LEU A 775 -1.54 7.01 26.02
C LEU A 775 -0.71 5.76 26.48
N HIS A 776 0.59 5.51 26.16
CA HIS A 776 1.68 6.01 25.28
C HIS A 776 2.92 5.04 25.40
N GLU A 777 3.90 5.18 24.48
CA GLU A 777 5.36 4.87 24.61
C GLU A 777 6.02 3.57 24.08
N ARG A 778 5.35 2.60 23.42
CA ARG A 778 5.98 1.29 23.09
C ARG A 778 6.28 0.94 21.62
N ALA A 779 5.64 1.58 20.63
CA ALA A 779 5.54 1.00 19.28
C ALA A 779 6.83 0.84 18.41
N LEU A 780 7.95 1.54 18.68
CA LEU A 780 9.18 1.47 17.84
C LEU A 780 10.08 0.33 18.32
N GLU A 781 10.12 0.13 19.64
CA GLU A 781 10.65 -1.09 20.26
C GLU A 781 9.81 -2.29 19.84
N VAL A 782 8.48 -2.17 19.74
CA VAL A 782 7.60 -3.26 19.33
C VAL A 782 7.80 -3.72 17.88
N ILE A 783 7.92 -2.82 16.90
CA ILE A 783 8.19 -3.25 15.51
C ILE A 783 9.56 -3.94 15.41
N GLN A 784 10.55 -3.42 16.12
CA GLN A 784 11.89 -4.00 16.18
C GLN A 784 11.87 -5.35 16.94
N GLU A 785 11.18 -5.45 18.07
CA GLU A 785 10.93 -6.67 18.84
C GLU A 785 10.14 -7.68 18.02
N ILE A 786 9.17 -7.31 17.19
CA ILE A 786 8.42 -8.24 16.34
C ILE A 786 9.30 -8.80 15.21
N LEU A 787 10.15 -7.94 14.64
CA LEU A 787 11.13 -8.37 13.67
C LEU A 787 12.24 -9.24 14.31
N ASP A 788 12.60 -8.97 15.56
CA ASP A 788 13.71 -9.62 16.27
C ASP A 788 13.27 -10.79 17.19
N ASP A 789 11.97 -10.93 17.50
CA ASP A 789 11.40 -11.98 18.36
C ASP A 789 11.25 -13.28 17.57
N PRO A 790 12.05 -14.32 17.89
CA PRO A 790 11.94 -15.62 17.23
C PRO A 790 10.61 -16.35 17.51
N GLN A 791 9.77 -15.84 18.42
CA GLN A 791 8.43 -16.35 18.75
C GLN A 791 7.27 -15.46 18.26
N SER A 792 7.51 -14.25 17.73
CA SER A 792 6.41 -13.40 17.27
C SER A 792 5.92 -13.77 15.85
N THR A 793 4.65 -14.20 15.83
CA THR A 793 3.63 -14.11 14.76
C THR A 793 3.96 -14.46 13.30
N SER A 794 3.37 -15.59 12.85
CA SER A 794 3.06 -16.07 11.48
C SER A 794 4.13 -16.13 10.37
N SER A 795 5.24 -15.37 10.40
CA SER A 795 6.26 -15.41 9.33
C SER A 795 7.63 -14.91 9.80
N LYS A 796 8.69 -15.69 9.56
CA LYS A 796 10.07 -15.39 9.97
C LYS A 796 11.06 -15.65 8.84
N THR A 797 12.02 -14.75 8.66
CA THR A 797 13.15 -14.94 7.76
C THR A 797 14.46 -14.98 8.53
N THR A 798 15.27 -16.02 8.31
CA THR A 798 16.60 -16.19 8.90
C THR A 798 17.66 -16.25 7.81
N LEU A 799 18.77 -15.54 8.02
CA LEU A 799 19.96 -15.61 7.20
C LEU A 799 21.00 -16.51 7.89
N VAL A 800 21.59 -17.45 7.15
CA VAL A 800 22.66 -18.35 7.63
C VAL A 800 23.95 -18.12 6.87
#